data_AF-A0A915CFC0-F1
#
_entry.id   AF-A0A915CFC0-F1
#
_cell.length_a   1.000
_cell.length_b   1.000
_cell.length_c   1.000
_cell.angle_alpha   90.00
_cell.angle_beta   90.00
_cell.angle_gamma   90.00
#
_symmetry.space_group_name_H-M   'P 1'
#
loop_
_entity.id
_entity.type
_entity.pdbx_description
1 polymer ?
#
loop_
_entity_poly.entity_id
_entity_poly.type
_entity_poly.pdbx_seq_one_letter_code
_entity_poly.pdbx_strand_id
1 'polypeptide(L)'
;MGNRESSASSSAAPLLSFDDAKNLLSNDELKRLETAWDGRESISCEEFFEEVLCHPAIPQSTRSLIYSKFSQGASRLSFQNFVVAIVLLTKASRETRSEFLNGEPEIERWIDSPPQLTSRLSEIHYNFYQVLAGVTHLDEQEVEELEKVFGAINDTKLCKLTRNGFTQLVGGAIEAYFIDGLFRAFDENGDGLIDFKELVCGLSASCRGPDTARLNFAAQLFDEDSDGFLTRSDIETLYNHLNVETEAQTIRTDANGRASLTDFACWANETSCVNRLIETVQQIGHICLGLRPNNAEVELTIVSGFKERIGLESFAEWNVVSAEWWREWVYALMSRSKVPPINNSAIVASKAKNDWASKVPSLSGEGAPLRPGLQEGKDFEVLAPCLWRSLLRWHGSAAREGVSLPRRVVPSSYVDPSSRTPSVPTVELYPLTLLILRHSTASGGWLQSAFEWNASVKSSMRQSSWCSVCMSRSSTVGEVLSLLINQLRISDMESARLWAVEIDGKKTRKLLDKDSLTLHDLKIVSFAQLLLELRNADMSWPEEVSRLEISGGDSESSEGEDLPSGKGVTGIYNMGNTCYMNSAIQCLSNTKPLTEYFIEGRHKQDMKKLSSTKGTVALEYGSVVAELWSGKKRNIAPIKLRDAISANAGGVFAERTQHDCQEFLSILLDLLHEDLNRVINKPYVELTDSNGRPDVVVAKEAWDAHMRREQSIIVDLFTDSMRSHVFSCLFQSIIFCLSQLLL
;
A
#
# COMPACT_ATOMS: atom_id res chain seq x y z
N MET A 1 -18.64 85.70 60.92
CA MET A 1 -17.20 85.34 60.92
C MET A 1 -17.08 84.20 59.92
N GLY A 2 -16.87 84.47 58.64
CA GLY A 2 -15.60 84.99 58.11
C GLY A 2 -14.93 83.84 57.36
N ASN A 3 -15.31 83.67 56.10
CA ASN A 3 -14.90 82.62 55.16
C ASN A 3 -13.40 82.35 55.16
N ARG A 4 -13.05 81.06 55.17
CA ARG A 4 -11.85 80.50 54.52
C ARG A 4 -12.24 79.19 53.84
N GLU A 5 -12.87 79.30 52.68
CA GLU A 5 -12.79 78.24 51.69
C GLU A 5 -11.42 78.37 51.02
N SER A 6 -10.59 77.35 51.23
CA SER A 6 -9.30 77.17 50.58
C SER A 6 -9.51 76.83 49.11
N SER A 7 -9.21 77.78 48.24
CA SER A 7 -8.95 77.58 46.82
C SER A 7 -7.59 76.91 46.58
N ALA A 8 -7.55 75.80 45.84
CA ALA A 8 -6.47 75.33 44.95
C ALA A 8 -6.92 73.99 44.31
N SER A 9 -7.29 73.95 43.02
CA SER A 9 -6.44 73.61 41.84
C SER A 9 -5.88 72.17 41.90
N SER A 10 -6.10 71.27 40.94
CA SER A 10 -5.85 71.47 39.50
C SER A 10 -6.78 70.61 38.62
N SER A 11 -7.53 71.24 37.73
CA SER A 11 -7.94 70.57 36.48
C SER A 11 -6.69 70.43 35.62
N ALA A 12 -6.03 69.27 35.68
CA ALA A 12 -4.99 68.96 34.71
C ALA A 12 -5.62 69.03 33.32
N ALA A 13 -5.01 69.81 32.42
CA ALA A 13 -5.42 69.79 31.02
C ALA A 13 -5.33 68.33 30.53
N PRO A 14 -6.30 67.84 29.72
CA PRO A 14 -6.25 66.48 29.21
C PRO A 14 -4.94 66.28 28.45
N LEU A 15 -4.21 65.21 28.78
CA LEU A 15 -2.90 64.86 28.18
C LEU A 15 -2.96 64.78 26.64
N LEU A 16 -4.14 64.51 26.09
CA LEU A 16 -4.43 64.46 24.66
C LEU A 16 -5.92 64.77 24.45
N SER A 17 -6.25 65.62 23.47
CA SER A 17 -7.65 65.87 23.08
C SER A 17 -8.19 64.71 22.23
N PHE A 18 -9.51 64.55 22.14
CA PHE A 18 -10.11 63.50 21.30
C PHE A 18 -9.79 63.72 19.81
N ASP A 19 -9.79 64.96 19.32
CA ASP A 19 -9.48 65.26 17.93
C ASP A 19 -8.00 64.96 17.60
N ASP A 20 -7.08 65.23 18.52
CA ASP A 20 -5.68 64.87 18.36
C ASP A 20 -5.47 63.35 18.43
N ALA A 21 -6.20 62.66 19.31
CA ALA A 21 -6.18 61.20 19.39
C ALA A 21 -6.69 60.55 18.09
N LYS A 22 -7.74 61.12 17.49
CA LYS A 22 -8.30 60.67 16.21
C LYS A 22 -7.32 60.79 15.06
N ASN A 23 -6.52 61.87 15.02
CA ASN A 23 -5.50 62.09 14.00
C ASN A 23 -4.32 61.10 14.07
N LEU A 24 -4.14 60.42 15.21
CA LEU A 24 -3.11 59.39 15.41
C LEU A 24 -3.57 57.98 15.03
N LEU A 25 -4.85 57.81 14.66
CA LEU A 25 -5.44 56.55 14.22
C LEU A 25 -5.64 56.54 12.71
N SER A 26 -5.41 55.41 12.05
CA SER A 26 -5.85 55.23 10.68
C SER A 26 -7.38 55.17 10.58
N ASN A 27 -7.94 55.44 9.40
CA ASN A 27 -9.38 55.34 9.17
C ASN A 27 -9.93 53.94 9.52
N ASP A 28 -9.16 52.87 9.26
CA ASP A 28 -9.55 51.50 9.57
C ASP A 28 -9.41 51.16 11.06
N GLU A 29 -8.45 51.75 11.77
CA GLU A 29 -8.33 51.61 13.24
C GLU A 29 -9.50 52.31 13.95
N LEU A 30 -9.84 53.53 13.54
CA LEU A 30 -10.98 54.27 14.10
C LEU A 30 -12.29 53.54 13.83
N LYS A 31 -12.53 53.09 12.59
CA LYS A 31 -13.75 52.37 12.22
C LYS A 31 -13.91 51.08 13.02
N ARG A 32 -12.81 50.37 13.32
CA ARG A 32 -12.83 49.19 14.20
C ARG A 32 -13.22 49.53 15.63
N LEU A 33 -12.70 50.63 16.20
CA LEU A 33 -13.07 51.09 17.54
C LEU A 33 -14.53 51.54 17.61
N GLU A 34 -15.01 52.27 16.60
CA GLU A 34 -16.42 52.69 16.50
C GLU A 34 -17.36 51.48 16.38
N THR A 35 -16.98 50.50 15.58
CA THR A 35 -17.75 49.25 15.41
C THR A 35 -17.77 48.44 16.70
N ALA A 36 -16.63 48.32 17.39
CA ALA A 36 -16.55 47.60 18.67
C ALA A 36 -17.32 48.30 19.80
N TRP A 37 -17.49 49.63 19.73
CA TRP A 37 -18.24 50.40 20.71
C TRP A 37 -19.77 50.28 20.54
N ASP A 38 -20.24 49.80 19.39
CA ASP A 38 -21.64 49.42 19.12
C ASP A 38 -22.65 50.54 19.46
N GLY A 39 -22.29 51.79 19.18
CA GLY A 39 -23.17 52.95 19.36
C GLY A 39 -23.61 53.25 20.80
N ARG A 40 -23.00 52.63 21.82
CA ARG A 40 -23.36 52.83 23.23
C ARG A 40 -23.00 54.25 23.70
N GLU A 41 -23.82 54.88 24.53
CA GLU A 41 -23.49 56.21 25.05
C GLU A 41 -22.33 56.19 26.07
N SER A 42 -22.31 55.21 26.97
CA SER A 42 -21.23 55.02 27.94
C SER A 42 -21.27 53.63 28.60
N ILE A 43 -20.13 53.14 29.08
CA ILE A 43 -19.94 51.81 29.67
C ILE A 43 -19.64 51.94 31.18
N SER A 44 -20.09 51.00 32.01
CA SER A 44 -19.80 50.95 33.45
C SER A 44 -18.42 50.33 33.76
N CYS A 45 -18.00 50.38 35.03
CA CYS A 45 -16.74 49.76 35.45
C CYS A 45 -16.77 48.25 35.28
N GLU A 46 -17.87 47.59 35.65
CA GLU A 46 -18.03 46.15 35.49
C GLU A 46 -18.04 45.76 34.01
N GLU A 47 -18.83 46.45 33.19
CA GLU A 47 -18.92 46.20 31.74
C GLU A 47 -17.57 46.43 31.03
N PHE A 48 -16.77 47.41 31.46
CA PHE A 48 -15.43 47.64 30.89
C PHE A 48 -14.47 46.46 31.11
N PHE A 49 -14.47 45.85 32.31
CA PHE A 49 -13.59 44.70 32.57
C PHE A 49 -14.13 43.39 32.00
N GLU A 50 -15.44 43.22 31.93
CA GLU A 50 -16.06 42.01 31.40
C GLU A 50 -16.10 41.99 29.87
N GLU A 51 -16.31 43.15 29.22
CA GLU A 51 -16.58 43.23 27.79
C GLU A 51 -15.47 43.86 26.94
N VAL A 52 -14.57 44.65 27.56
CA VAL A 52 -13.50 45.36 26.84
C VAL A 52 -12.12 44.78 27.14
N LEU A 53 -11.78 44.53 28.42
CA LEU A 53 -10.49 43.96 28.83
C LEU A 53 -10.49 42.44 29.00
N CYS A 54 -11.65 41.81 29.22
CA CYS A 54 -11.87 40.36 29.35
C CYS A 54 -10.80 39.57 30.15
N HIS A 55 -10.27 40.13 31.25
CA HIS A 55 -9.16 39.54 32.00
C HIS A 55 -9.58 39.05 33.41
N PRO A 56 -9.59 37.73 33.68
CA PRO A 56 -10.13 37.19 34.93
C PRO A 56 -9.22 37.38 36.15
N ALA A 57 -7.96 37.80 36.00
CA ALA A 57 -6.96 37.82 37.08
C ALA A 57 -6.48 39.21 37.56
N ILE A 58 -7.22 40.30 37.31
CA ILE A 58 -6.84 41.65 37.81
C ILE A 58 -7.46 41.89 39.20
N PRO A 59 -6.67 42.22 40.25
CA PRO A 59 -7.20 42.58 41.57
C PRO A 59 -8.20 43.75 41.51
N GLN A 60 -9.24 43.72 42.35
CA GLN A 60 -10.31 44.72 42.35
C GLN A 60 -9.80 46.16 42.59
N SER A 61 -8.76 46.32 43.42
CA SER A 61 -8.09 47.62 43.65
C SER A 61 -7.47 48.19 42.37
N THR A 62 -6.86 47.33 41.56
CA THR A 62 -6.23 47.70 40.28
C THR A 62 -7.28 48.00 39.21
N ARG A 63 -8.42 47.28 39.22
CA ARG A 63 -9.56 47.54 38.31
C ARG A 63 -10.12 48.94 38.46
N SER A 64 -10.42 49.36 39.69
CA SER A 64 -10.95 50.71 39.95
C SER A 64 -9.98 51.82 39.53
N LEU A 65 -8.68 51.58 39.70
CA LEU A 65 -7.64 52.52 39.29
C LEU A 65 -7.57 52.66 37.77
N ILE A 66 -7.49 51.54 37.03
CA ILE A 66 -7.47 51.53 35.56
C ILE A 66 -8.72 52.19 35.01
N TYR A 67 -9.91 51.84 35.53
CA TYR A 67 -11.15 52.44 35.06
C TYR A 67 -11.21 53.94 35.33
N SER A 68 -10.75 54.41 36.49
CA SER A 68 -10.68 55.85 36.79
C SER A 68 -9.78 56.63 35.83
N LYS A 69 -8.73 55.97 35.29
CA LYS A 69 -7.83 56.57 34.30
C LYS A 69 -8.46 56.62 32.91
N PHE A 70 -9.10 55.53 32.49
CA PHE A 70 -9.84 55.49 31.23
C PHE A 70 -11.03 56.44 31.24
N SER A 71 -11.75 56.57 32.36
CA SER A 71 -12.91 57.45 32.48
C SER A 71 -12.54 58.90 32.79
N GLN A 72 -11.26 59.20 33.06
CA GLN A 72 -10.78 60.49 33.57
C GLN A 72 -11.52 60.96 34.83
N GLY A 73 -11.83 60.03 35.74
CA GLY A 73 -12.56 60.29 36.98
C GLY A 73 -14.09 60.39 36.83
N ALA A 74 -14.63 60.19 35.62
CA ALA A 74 -16.07 60.11 35.41
C ALA A 74 -16.65 58.77 35.92
N SER A 75 -17.92 58.78 36.30
CA SER A 75 -18.63 57.59 36.79
C SER A 75 -18.89 56.55 35.69
N ARG A 76 -19.04 56.99 34.43
CA ARG A 76 -19.21 56.14 33.24
C ARG A 76 -18.15 56.47 32.18
N LEU A 77 -17.66 55.46 31.48
CA LEU A 77 -16.67 55.59 30.41
C LEU A 77 -17.35 55.94 29.08
N SER A 78 -17.03 57.10 28.51
CA SER A 78 -17.51 57.51 27.18
C SER A 78 -16.58 57.02 26.07
N PHE A 79 -17.09 56.94 24.84
CA PHE A 79 -16.29 56.56 23.66
C PHE A 79 -15.07 57.48 23.46
N GLN A 80 -15.26 58.78 23.66
CA GLN A 80 -14.19 59.77 23.50
C GLN A 80 -13.05 59.51 24.49
N ASN A 81 -13.38 59.30 25.77
CA ASN A 81 -12.39 59.03 26.80
C ASN A 81 -11.70 57.67 26.59
N PHE A 82 -12.44 56.66 26.11
CA PHE A 82 -11.90 55.36 25.73
C PHE A 82 -10.87 55.46 24.60
N VAL A 83 -11.20 56.15 23.51
CA VAL A 83 -10.28 56.35 22.37
C VAL A 83 -9.02 57.12 22.80
N VAL A 84 -9.19 58.19 23.58
CA VAL A 84 -8.05 58.96 24.12
C VAL A 84 -7.13 58.06 24.96
N ALA A 85 -7.69 57.24 25.85
CA ALA A 85 -6.92 56.34 26.70
C ALA A 85 -6.18 55.25 25.89
N ILE A 86 -6.82 54.65 24.89
CA ILE A 86 -6.20 53.64 24.01
C ILE A 86 -5.05 54.24 23.20
N VAL A 87 -5.24 55.44 22.65
CA VAL A 87 -4.19 56.13 21.88
C VAL A 87 -3.01 56.51 22.77
N LEU A 88 -3.26 56.98 23.99
CA LEU A 88 -2.22 57.26 24.99
C LEU A 88 -1.42 56.01 25.36
N LEU A 89 -2.06 54.84 25.45
CA LEU A 89 -1.40 53.58 25.77
C LEU A 89 -0.60 52.98 24.60
N THR A 90 -1.07 53.14 23.38
CA THR A 90 -0.55 52.37 22.23
C THR A 90 0.27 53.21 21.24
N LYS A 91 -0.03 54.50 21.09
CA LYS A 91 0.54 55.36 20.03
C LYS A 91 1.25 56.61 20.54
N ALA A 92 1.04 57.01 21.80
CA ALA A 92 1.75 58.17 22.38
C ALA A 92 3.21 57.85 22.73
N SER A 93 4.03 58.90 22.90
CA SER A 93 5.44 58.79 23.29
C SER A 93 5.62 58.10 24.65
N ARG A 94 6.82 57.56 24.91
CA ARG A 94 7.11 56.82 26.15
C ARG A 94 6.94 57.70 27.39
N GLU A 95 7.32 58.97 27.27
CA GLU A 95 7.22 59.99 28.32
C GLU A 95 5.75 60.30 28.63
N THR A 96 4.93 60.58 27.60
CA THR A 96 3.48 60.88 27.76
C THR A 96 2.72 59.68 28.32
N ARG A 97 3.10 58.46 27.94
CA ARG A 97 2.50 57.22 28.43
C ARG A 97 2.82 56.97 29.90
N SER A 98 4.06 57.21 30.32
CA SER A 98 4.47 57.09 31.73
C SER A 98 3.75 58.13 32.60
N GLU A 99 3.54 59.34 32.09
CA GLU A 99 2.76 60.40 32.76
C GLU A 99 1.26 60.03 32.89
N PHE A 100 0.66 59.42 31.86
CA PHE A 100 -0.72 58.90 31.93
C PHE A 100 -0.87 57.79 32.98
N LEU A 101 0.12 56.89 33.06
CA LEU A 101 0.14 55.73 33.93
C LEU A 101 0.61 56.02 35.37
N ASN A 102 1.26 57.16 35.59
CA ASN A 102 1.67 57.69 36.89
C ASN A 102 2.49 56.72 37.76
N GLY A 103 3.34 55.90 37.13
CA GLY A 103 4.34 55.05 37.81
C GLY A 103 3.82 53.80 38.51
N GLU A 104 2.63 53.28 38.14
CA GLU A 104 2.08 52.04 38.71
C GLU A 104 2.68 50.78 38.06
N PRO A 105 3.49 49.98 38.77
CA PRO A 105 4.30 48.91 38.18
C PRO A 105 3.49 47.74 37.61
N GLU A 106 2.27 47.50 38.11
CA GLU A 106 1.37 46.48 37.55
C GLU A 106 0.81 46.87 36.18
N ILE A 107 0.56 48.16 35.95
CA ILE A 107 -0.02 48.68 34.71
C ILE A 107 1.09 48.95 33.68
N GLU A 108 2.30 49.31 34.12
CA GLU A 108 3.46 49.43 33.23
C GLU A 108 3.81 48.11 32.51
N ARG A 109 3.58 46.95 33.14
CA ARG A 109 3.73 45.62 32.49
C ARG A 109 2.85 45.44 31.27
N TRP A 110 1.71 46.14 31.18
CA TRP A 110 0.84 46.09 30.00
C TRP A 110 1.42 46.87 28.81
N ILE A 111 2.42 47.71 29.02
CA ILE A 111 3.08 48.45 27.95
C ILE A 111 3.95 47.51 27.10
N ASP A 112 4.64 46.57 27.75
CA ASP A 112 5.52 45.59 27.08
C ASP A 112 4.73 44.35 26.61
N SER A 113 3.56 44.09 27.17
CA SER A 113 2.66 42.97 26.80
C SER A 113 1.21 43.37 27.07
N PRO A 114 0.55 44.08 26.13
CA PRO A 114 -0.80 44.58 26.33
C PRO A 114 -1.79 43.41 26.50
N PRO A 115 -2.76 43.52 27.44
CA PRO A 115 -3.85 42.56 27.51
C PRO A 115 -4.63 42.58 26.18
N GLN A 116 -5.08 41.41 25.73
CA GLN A 116 -5.86 41.32 24.50
C GLN A 116 -7.20 42.04 24.68
N LEU A 117 -7.26 43.27 24.20
CA LEU A 117 -8.46 44.10 24.18
C LEU A 117 -9.39 43.65 23.05
N THR A 118 -10.23 42.63 23.28
CA THR A 118 -11.33 42.31 22.37
C THR A 118 -12.51 41.65 23.09
N SER A 119 -13.61 42.41 23.13
CA SER A 119 -15.01 42.10 22.80
C SER A 119 -15.61 40.72 23.08
N ARG A 120 -16.87 40.75 23.55
CA ARG A 120 -17.86 39.65 23.57
C ARG A 120 -17.69 38.67 22.38
N LEU A 121 -17.69 37.39 22.73
CA LEU A 121 -17.65 36.18 21.88
C LEU A 121 -18.73 36.05 20.78
N SER A 122 -19.40 37.13 20.36
CA SER A 122 -20.46 37.08 19.36
C SER A 122 -20.52 38.37 18.53
N GLU A 123 -20.21 38.24 17.23
CA GLU A 123 -20.70 39.03 16.08
C GLU A 123 -19.74 39.79 15.15
N ILE A 124 -18.42 39.83 15.35
CA ILE A 124 -17.47 40.06 14.22
C ILE A 124 -16.19 39.23 14.44
N HIS A 125 -16.32 37.91 14.45
CA HIS A 125 -15.19 37.06 14.10
C HIS A 125 -15.21 36.94 12.59
N TYR A 126 -14.18 37.46 11.90
CA TYR A 126 -13.84 36.90 10.61
C TYR A 126 -13.66 35.40 10.84
N ASN A 127 -14.53 34.57 10.25
CA ASN A 127 -14.34 33.14 10.36
C ASN A 127 -13.02 32.78 9.66
N PHE A 128 -12.46 31.61 9.97
CA PHE A 128 -11.18 31.16 9.40
C PHE A 128 -11.11 31.31 7.86
N TYR A 129 -12.23 31.02 7.17
CA TYR A 129 -12.34 31.15 5.71
C TYR A 129 -12.30 32.60 5.22
N GLN A 130 -12.94 33.53 5.94
CA GLN A 130 -12.92 34.97 5.63
C GLN A 130 -11.53 35.57 5.81
N VAL A 131 -10.75 35.08 6.79
CA VAL A 131 -9.35 35.48 6.97
C VAL A 131 -8.52 35.00 5.79
N LEU A 132 -8.65 33.73 5.39
CA LEU A 132 -7.91 33.18 4.25
C LEU A 132 -8.31 33.83 2.93
N ALA A 133 -9.61 34.03 2.68
CA ALA A 133 -10.12 34.75 1.51
C ALA A 133 -9.59 36.19 1.48
N GLY A 134 -9.47 36.86 2.63
CA GLY A 134 -8.94 38.22 2.73
C GLY A 134 -7.46 38.38 2.40
N VAL A 135 -6.66 37.31 2.52
CA VAL A 135 -5.21 37.31 2.19
C VAL A 135 -4.88 36.58 0.89
N THR A 136 -5.89 36.02 0.21
CA THR A 136 -5.73 35.28 -1.04
C THR A 136 -6.60 35.88 -2.15
N HIS A 137 -6.42 35.38 -3.38
CA HIS A 137 -7.26 35.73 -4.52
C HIS A 137 -8.46 34.78 -4.65
N LEU A 138 -8.87 34.14 -3.55
CA LEU A 138 -9.97 33.18 -3.49
C LEU A 138 -11.14 33.77 -2.70
N ASP A 139 -12.37 33.40 -3.06
CA ASP A 139 -13.54 33.74 -2.24
C ASP A 139 -13.78 32.74 -1.10
N GLU A 140 -14.66 33.11 -0.14
CA GLU A 140 -14.96 32.29 1.04
C GLU A 140 -15.50 30.89 0.65
N GLN A 141 -16.28 30.81 -0.43
CA GLN A 141 -16.88 29.56 -0.90
C GLN A 141 -15.82 28.66 -1.56
N GLU A 142 -14.88 29.22 -2.31
CA GLU A 142 -13.73 28.49 -2.86
C GLU A 142 -12.87 27.89 -1.75
N VAL A 143 -12.60 28.63 -0.67
CA VAL A 143 -11.83 28.13 0.48
C VAL A 143 -12.59 27.02 1.22
N GLU A 144 -13.89 27.17 1.45
CA GLU A 144 -14.72 26.13 2.09
C GLU A 144 -14.73 24.83 1.27
N GLU A 145 -14.89 24.93 -0.05
CA GLU A 145 -14.84 23.76 -0.93
C GLU A 145 -13.44 23.12 -0.95
N LEU A 146 -12.37 23.92 -0.96
CA LEU A 146 -11.00 23.41 -0.88
C LEU A 146 -10.73 22.65 0.42
N GLU A 147 -11.32 23.04 1.55
CA GLU A 147 -11.17 22.29 2.80
C GLU A 147 -11.76 20.88 2.68
N LYS A 148 -12.94 20.76 2.06
CA LYS A 148 -13.57 19.45 1.78
C LYS A 148 -12.66 18.59 0.90
N VAL A 149 -12.00 19.21 -0.08
CA VAL A 149 -11.00 18.53 -0.92
C VAL A 149 -9.81 18.10 -0.08
N PHE A 150 -9.24 19.00 0.71
CA PHE A 150 -8.06 18.78 1.52
C PHE A 150 -8.25 17.61 2.48
N GLY A 151 -9.41 17.55 3.16
CA GLY A 151 -9.78 16.43 4.02
C GLY A 151 -9.88 15.08 3.31
N ALA A 152 -10.07 15.06 1.99
CA ALA A 152 -10.11 13.83 1.20
C ALA A 152 -8.74 13.40 0.65
N ILE A 153 -7.75 14.30 0.61
CA ILE A 153 -6.42 14.05 0.05
C ILE A 153 -5.30 14.02 1.09
N ASN A 154 -5.53 14.57 2.28
CA ASN A 154 -4.54 14.63 3.34
C ASN A 154 -4.34 13.28 4.05
N ASP A 155 -3.22 13.17 4.78
CA ASP A 155 -3.06 12.09 5.74
C ASP A 155 -3.98 12.36 6.94
N THR A 156 -4.96 11.48 7.16
CA THR A 156 -5.99 11.66 8.19
C THR A 156 -5.45 11.70 9.62
N LYS A 157 -4.22 11.23 9.88
CA LYS A 157 -3.58 11.28 11.20
C LYS A 157 -2.79 12.56 11.39
N LEU A 158 -2.13 13.03 10.33
CA LEU A 158 -1.32 14.25 10.38
C LEU A 158 -2.12 15.52 10.09
N CYS A 159 -3.31 15.38 9.47
CA CYS A 159 -4.10 16.47 8.91
C CYS A 159 -3.31 17.38 7.96
N LYS A 160 -2.27 16.82 7.32
CA LYS A 160 -1.37 17.49 6.38
C LYS A 160 -1.09 16.59 5.18
N LEU A 161 -0.61 17.18 4.09
CA LEU A 161 -0.13 16.45 2.90
C LEU A 161 1.35 16.13 3.04
N THR A 162 1.66 14.84 3.05
CA THR A 162 3.05 14.36 3.02
C THR A 162 3.62 14.43 1.60
N ARG A 163 4.94 14.48 1.47
CA ARG A 163 5.62 14.41 0.17
C ARG A 163 5.19 13.21 -0.68
N ASN A 164 5.06 12.03 -0.06
CA ASN A 164 4.61 10.82 -0.76
C ASN A 164 3.13 10.95 -1.20
N GLY A 165 2.27 11.48 -0.33
CA GLY A 165 0.87 11.73 -0.67
C GLY A 165 0.74 12.72 -1.84
N PHE A 166 1.48 13.83 -1.80
CA PHE A 166 1.52 14.81 -2.87
C PHE A 166 2.00 14.20 -4.19
N THR A 167 3.09 13.42 -4.15
CA THR A 167 3.62 12.69 -5.32
C THR A 167 2.59 11.74 -5.92
N GLN A 168 1.78 11.06 -5.11
CA GLN A 168 0.69 10.20 -5.60
C GLN A 168 -0.47 10.99 -6.23
N LEU A 169 -0.70 12.25 -5.82
CA LEU A 169 -1.76 13.09 -6.35
C LEU A 169 -1.40 13.72 -7.70
N VAL A 170 -0.15 14.16 -7.86
CA VAL A 170 0.31 14.87 -9.07
C VAL A 170 1.16 13.99 -10.00
N GLY A 171 1.59 12.82 -9.54
CA GLY A 171 2.37 11.86 -10.33
C GLY A 171 1.63 11.44 -11.59
N GLY A 172 2.35 11.42 -12.73
CA GLY A 172 1.76 11.20 -14.06
C GLY A 172 1.10 12.44 -14.66
N ALA A 173 0.71 13.43 -13.86
CA ALA A 173 0.11 14.67 -14.33
C ALA A 173 1.14 15.78 -14.62
N ILE A 174 2.36 15.66 -14.07
CA ILE A 174 3.52 16.52 -14.32
C ILE A 174 4.78 15.66 -14.39
N GLU A 175 5.82 16.13 -15.09
CA GLU A 175 7.10 15.44 -15.18
C GLU A 175 7.73 15.26 -13.79
N ALA A 176 8.33 14.10 -13.53
CA ALA A 176 8.79 13.72 -12.19
C ALA A 176 9.78 14.72 -11.57
N TYR A 177 10.60 15.38 -12.42
CA TYR A 177 11.54 16.42 -12.00
C TYR A 177 10.87 17.57 -11.25
N PHE A 178 9.71 18.03 -11.71
CA PHE A 178 9.02 19.19 -11.13
C PHE A 178 8.23 18.86 -9.85
N ILE A 179 8.06 17.59 -9.48
CA ILE A 179 7.20 17.21 -8.35
C ILE A 179 7.76 17.74 -7.02
N ASP A 180 9.07 17.61 -6.81
CA ASP A 180 9.73 18.07 -5.58
C ASP A 180 9.78 19.59 -5.52
N GLY A 181 10.09 20.24 -6.64
CA GLY A 181 10.00 21.70 -6.75
C GLY A 181 8.60 22.24 -6.47
N LEU A 182 7.57 21.59 -7.02
CA LEU A 182 6.19 21.97 -6.79
C LEU A 182 5.79 21.75 -5.32
N PHE A 183 6.20 20.63 -4.71
CA PHE A 183 5.95 20.38 -3.29
C PHE A 183 6.57 21.48 -2.40
N ARG A 184 7.84 21.84 -2.64
CA ARG A 184 8.54 22.91 -1.92
C ARG A 184 7.87 24.27 -2.09
N ALA A 185 7.39 24.58 -3.29
CA ALA A 185 6.69 25.84 -3.55
C ALA A 185 5.35 25.95 -2.80
N PHE A 186 4.73 24.83 -2.42
CA PHE A 186 3.57 24.82 -1.53
C PHE A 186 3.97 24.81 -0.05
N ASP A 187 5.04 24.13 0.34
CA ASP A 187 5.57 24.07 1.72
C ASP A 187 6.33 25.35 2.10
N GLU A 188 5.59 26.44 2.31
CA GLU A 188 6.16 27.77 2.61
C GLU A 188 7.01 27.79 3.89
N ASN A 189 6.68 26.96 4.88
CA ASN A 189 7.39 26.94 6.16
C ASN A 189 8.59 25.97 6.20
N GLY A 190 8.71 25.08 5.20
CA GLY A 190 9.81 24.15 5.04
C GLY A 190 9.82 23.00 6.05
N ASP A 191 8.69 22.64 6.66
CA ASP A 191 8.57 21.54 7.62
C ASP A 191 8.43 20.17 6.94
N GLY A 192 8.39 20.12 5.61
CA GLY A 192 8.23 18.92 4.81
C GLY A 192 6.79 18.42 4.74
N LEU A 193 5.81 19.22 5.14
CA LEU A 193 4.38 18.88 5.16
C LEU A 193 3.50 20.07 4.77
N ILE A 194 2.75 19.93 3.67
CA ILE A 194 1.82 20.99 3.23
C ILE A 194 0.56 20.98 4.10
N ASP A 195 0.32 22.07 4.82
CA ASP A 195 -0.92 22.31 5.54
C ASP A 195 -2.01 22.97 4.67
N PHE A 196 -3.21 23.14 5.25
CA PHE A 196 -4.34 23.70 4.50
C PHE A 196 -4.12 25.16 4.08
N LYS A 197 -3.49 25.98 4.93
CA LYS A 197 -3.20 27.38 4.62
C LYS A 197 -2.21 27.47 3.48
N GLU A 198 -1.16 26.66 3.53
CA GLU A 198 -0.13 26.53 2.50
C GLU A 198 -0.71 26.12 1.15
N LEU A 199 -1.60 25.11 1.13
CA LEU A 199 -2.30 24.72 -0.09
C LEU A 199 -3.12 25.88 -0.68
N VAL A 200 -3.86 26.60 0.17
CA VAL A 200 -4.72 27.73 -0.24
C VAL A 200 -3.88 28.90 -0.78
N CYS A 201 -2.79 29.26 -0.10
CA CYS A 201 -1.86 30.30 -0.53
C CYS A 201 -1.19 29.94 -1.86
N GLY A 202 -0.69 28.72 -2.01
CA GLY A 202 -0.06 28.26 -3.24
C GLY A 202 -1.02 28.25 -4.42
N LEU A 203 -2.26 27.73 -4.24
CA LEU A 203 -3.29 27.73 -5.29
C LEU A 203 -3.73 29.15 -5.66
N SER A 204 -3.82 30.04 -4.67
CA SER A 204 -4.05 31.46 -4.90
C SER A 204 -2.94 32.05 -5.77
N ALA A 205 -1.67 31.86 -5.42
CA ALA A 205 -0.53 32.39 -6.17
C ALA A 205 -0.42 31.82 -7.60
N SER A 206 -0.60 30.51 -7.76
CA SER A 206 -0.38 29.81 -9.03
C SER A 206 -1.56 29.89 -10.00
N CYS A 207 -2.81 29.93 -9.50
CA CYS A 207 -4.01 29.82 -10.34
C CYS A 207 -4.84 31.11 -10.42
N ARG A 208 -4.89 31.92 -9.35
CA ARG A 208 -5.82 33.06 -9.24
C ARG A 208 -5.12 34.41 -9.16
N GLY A 209 -3.87 34.44 -8.71
CA GLY A 209 -3.05 35.63 -8.60
C GLY A 209 -2.71 36.26 -9.95
N PRO A 210 -2.21 37.50 -9.93
CA PRO A 210 -1.72 38.18 -11.13
C PRO A 210 -0.50 37.47 -11.72
N ASP A 211 -0.16 37.78 -12.97
CA ASP A 211 0.95 37.12 -13.68
C ASP A 211 2.28 37.21 -12.92
N THR A 212 2.53 38.31 -12.21
CA THR A 212 3.71 38.46 -11.35
C THR A 212 3.76 37.43 -10.21
N ALA A 213 2.63 37.12 -9.58
CA ALA A 213 2.55 36.10 -8.53
C ALA A 213 2.77 34.69 -9.11
N ARG A 214 2.24 34.42 -10.31
CA ARG A 214 2.43 33.13 -11.00
C ARG A 214 3.87 32.89 -11.40
N LEU A 215 4.54 33.94 -11.89
CA LEU A 215 5.96 33.88 -12.26
C LEU A 215 6.86 33.69 -11.03
N ASN A 216 6.56 34.37 -9.93
CA ASN A 216 7.27 34.17 -8.66
C ASN A 216 7.06 32.75 -8.11
N PHE A 217 5.83 32.23 -8.17
CA PHE A 217 5.54 30.84 -7.80
C PHE A 217 6.30 29.86 -8.69
N ALA A 218 6.33 30.08 -10.00
CA ALA A 218 7.11 29.26 -10.94
C ALA A 218 8.61 29.30 -10.64
N ALA A 219 9.15 30.42 -10.15
CA ALA A 219 10.54 30.54 -9.76
C ALA A 219 10.90 29.61 -8.59
N GLN A 220 10.00 29.49 -7.60
CA GLN A 220 10.18 28.65 -6.41
C GLN A 220 10.32 27.16 -6.74
N LEU A 221 9.82 26.70 -7.90
CA LEU A 221 9.98 25.30 -8.32
C LEU A 221 11.46 24.93 -8.53
N PHE A 222 12.31 25.90 -8.87
CA PHE A 222 13.72 25.71 -9.19
C PHE A 222 14.67 26.11 -8.06
N ASP A 223 14.16 26.75 -7.01
CA ASP A 223 14.91 27.12 -5.82
C ASP A 223 15.02 25.90 -4.89
N GLU A 224 16.17 25.21 -4.91
CA GLU A 224 16.31 23.94 -4.19
C GLU A 224 16.48 24.10 -2.68
N ASP A 225 17.13 25.19 -2.23
CA ASP A 225 17.45 25.47 -0.84
C ASP A 225 16.54 26.53 -0.20
N SER A 226 15.58 27.06 -0.97
CA SER A 226 14.59 28.05 -0.54
C SER A 226 15.24 29.35 -0.03
N ASP A 227 16.41 29.72 -0.54
CA ASP A 227 17.12 30.94 -0.14
C ASP A 227 16.66 32.18 -0.91
N GLY A 228 15.78 32.02 -1.91
CA GLY A 228 15.27 33.08 -2.77
C GLY A 228 16.20 33.43 -3.94
N PHE A 229 17.22 32.62 -4.20
CA PHE A 229 18.16 32.77 -5.29
C PHE A 229 18.34 31.46 -6.05
N LEU A 230 18.39 31.56 -7.39
CA LEU A 230 18.74 30.44 -8.25
C LEU A 230 20.25 30.42 -8.45
N THR A 231 20.90 29.32 -8.11
CA THR A 231 22.32 29.11 -8.41
C THR A 231 22.52 28.89 -9.90
N ARG A 232 23.77 28.97 -10.36
CA ARG A 232 24.11 28.67 -11.75
C ARG A 232 23.69 27.25 -12.17
N SER A 233 23.77 26.29 -11.25
CA SER A 233 23.33 24.91 -11.49
C SER A 233 21.83 24.83 -11.70
N ASP A 234 21.06 25.58 -10.92
CA ASP A 234 19.59 25.63 -11.01
C ASP A 234 19.16 26.25 -12.34
N ILE A 235 19.82 27.34 -12.75
CA ILE A 235 19.56 28.02 -14.03
C ILE A 235 19.87 27.11 -15.22
N GLU A 236 21.00 26.39 -15.20
CA GLU A 236 21.36 25.44 -16.26
C GLU A 236 20.33 24.29 -16.34
N THR A 237 19.91 23.76 -15.19
CA THR A 237 18.90 22.70 -15.11
C THR A 237 17.53 23.18 -15.60
N LEU A 238 17.14 24.40 -15.22
CA LEU A 238 15.92 25.07 -15.66
C LEU A 238 15.87 25.22 -17.18
N TYR A 239 16.94 25.70 -17.81
CA TYR A 239 17.00 25.85 -19.26
C TYR A 239 16.86 24.51 -19.99
N ASN A 240 17.47 23.45 -19.47
CA ASN A 240 17.37 22.11 -20.04
C ASN A 240 15.93 21.56 -19.95
N HIS A 241 15.31 21.60 -18.76
CA HIS A 241 13.96 21.05 -18.57
C HIS A 241 12.85 21.87 -19.24
N LEU A 242 13.03 23.19 -19.38
CA LEU A 242 12.10 24.04 -20.12
C LEU A 242 12.37 24.07 -21.63
N ASN A 243 13.44 23.41 -22.11
CA ASN A 243 13.90 23.46 -23.50
C ASN A 243 14.06 24.89 -24.03
N VAL A 244 14.75 25.73 -23.26
CA VAL A 244 14.98 27.15 -23.60
C VAL A 244 16.05 27.27 -24.69
N GLU A 245 15.72 27.93 -25.79
CA GLU A 245 16.65 28.21 -26.88
C GLU A 245 17.84 29.05 -26.40
N THR A 246 19.04 28.80 -26.93
CA THR A 246 20.28 29.46 -26.49
C THR A 246 20.21 30.99 -26.55
N GLU A 247 19.46 31.55 -27.50
CA GLU A 247 19.26 33.01 -27.64
C GLU A 247 18.43 33.61 -26.50
N ALA A 248 17.58 32.81 -25.86
CA ALA A 248 16.73 33.21 -24.75
C ALA A 248 17.35 32.91 -23.37
N GLN A 249 18.55 32.31 -23.29
CA GLN A 249 19.22 31.98 -22.02
C GLN A 249 19.95 33.20 -21.42
N THR A 250 19.18 34.18 -20.96
CA THR A 250 19.67 35.53 -20.62
C THR A 250 19.34 35.97 -19.19
N ILE A 251 19.06 35.03 -18.28
CA ILE A 251 18.79 35.35 -16.86
C ILE A 251 19.98 36.10 -16.27
N ARG A 252 19.69 37.24 -15.66
CA ARG A 252 20.71 38.10 -15.04
C ARG A 252 21.16 37.48 -13.73
N THR A 253 22.47 37.47 -13.50
CA THR A 253 23.10 36.96 -12.28
C THR A 253 23.92 38.05 -11.59
N ASP A 254 24.04 37.93 -10.27
CA ASP A 254 24.86 38.78 -9.42
C ASP A 254 26.37 38.46 -9.58
N ALA A 255 27.21 39.16 -8.80
CA ALA A 255 28.66 38.94 -8.80
C ALA A 255 29.08 37.51 -8.35
N ASN A 256 28.19 36.78 -7.67
CA ASN A 256 28.41 35.41 -7.22
C ASN A 256 27.82 34.38 -8.20
N GLY A 257 27.23 34.81 -9.32
CA GLY A 257 26.60 33.94 -10.31
C GLY A 257 25.23 33.41 -9.88
N ARG A 258 24.54 34.08 -8.97
CA ARG A 258 23.17 33.74 -8.53
C ARG A 258 22.14 34.71 -9.12
N ALA A 259 20.97 34.24 -9.48
CA ALA A 259 19.85 35.08 -9.94
C ALA A 259 18.81 35.19 -8.84
N SER A 260 18.26 36.39 -8.59
CA SER A 260 17.13 36.50 -7.67
C SER A 260 15.84 35.96 -8.31
N LEU A 261 14.84 35.55 -7.52
CA LEU A 261 13.53 35.16 -8.07
C LEU A 261 12.89 36.29 -8.90
N THR A 262 13.20 37.56 -8.58
CA THR A 262 12.73 38.71 -9.35
C THR A 262 13.39 38.80 -10.74
N ASP A 263 14.69 38.54 -10.82
CA ASP A 263 15.40 38.50 -12.10
C ASP A 263 14.87 37.36 -12.99
N PHE A 264 14.58 36.21 -12.40
CA PHE A 264 13.89 35.11 -13.08
C PHE A 264 12.51 35.54 -13.59
N ALA A 265 11.68 36.16 -12.74
CA ALA A 265 10.33 36.57 -13.12
C ALA A 265 10.33 37.61 -14.25
N CYS A 266 11.26 38.57 -14.23
CA CYS A 266 11.45 39.53 -15.33
C CYS A 266 11.81 38.82 -16.64
N TRP A 267 12.79 37.92 -16.61
CA TRP A 267 13.21 37.14 -17.78
C TRP A 267 12.08 36.26 -18.33
N ALA A 268 11.35 35.57 -17.45
CA ALA A 268 10.25 34.68 -17.82
C ALA A 268 9.09 35.46 -18.47
N ASN A 269 8.83 36.69 -18.01
CA ASN A 269 7.84 37.58 -18.61
C ASN A 269 8.27 38.08 -20.01
N GLU A 270 9.56 38.35 -20.24
CA GLU A 270 10.08 38.82 -21.53
C GLU A 270 10.16 37.72 -22.59
N THR A 271 10.44 36.48 -22.17
CA THR A 271 10.71 35.36 -23.10
C THR A 271 9.51 34.45 -23.32
N SER A 272 8.50 34.48 -22.44
CA SER A 272 7.34 33.57 -22.44
C SER A 272 7.66 32.07 -22.35
N CYS A 273 8.93 31.70 -22.14
CA CYS A 273 9.40 30.31 -22.09
C CYS A 273 8.75 29.49 -20.96
N VAL A 274 8.30 30.17 -19.90
CA VAL A 274 7.72 29.55 -18.69
C VAL A 274 6.20 29.36 -18.81
N ASN A 275 5.54 29.91 -19.83
CA ASN A 275 4.08 29.89 -19.95
C ASN A 275 3.51 28.46 -19.94
N ARG A 276 4.14 27.52 -20.65
CA ARG A 276 3.73 26.10 -20.65
C ARG A 276 3.83 25.44 -19.28
N LEU A 277 4.84 25.82 -18.48
CA LEU A 277 4.97 25.35 -17.10
C LEU A 277 3.87 25.95 -16.23
N ILE A 278 3.58 27.24 -16.36
CA ILE A 278 2.49 27.91 -15.61
C ILE A 278 1.14 27.27 -15.95
N GLU A 279 0.84 27.06 -17.22
CA GLU A 279 -0.38 26.35 -17.66
C GLU A 279 -0.44 24.95 -17.06
N THR A 280 0.67 24.23 -17.03
CA THR A 280 0.77 22.90 -16.39
C THR A 280 0.46 22.98 -14.89
N VAL A 281 1.09 23.92 -14.17
CA VAL A 281 0.86 24.13 -12.73
C VAL A 281 -0.61 24.50 -12.46
N GLN A 282 -1.21 25.34 -13.30
CA GLN A 282 -2.62 25.69 -13.20
C GLN A 282 -3.53 24.49 -13.40
N GLN A 283 -3.23 23.64 -14.39
CA GLN A 283 -3.95 22.39 -14.59
C GLN A 283 -3.83 21.48 -13.37
N ILE A 284 -2.64 21.34 -12.78
CA ILE A 284 -2.43 20.57 -11.54
C ILE A 284 -3.24 21.16 -10.38
N GLY A 285 -3.23 22.48 -10.21
CA GLY A 285 -3.98 23.17 -9.16
C GLY A 285 -5.48 22.92 -9.24
N HIS A 286 -6.03 22.98 -10.45
CA HIS A 286 -7.46 22.75 -10.67
C HIS A 286 -7.84 21.25 -10.63
N ILE A 287 -7.08 20.39 -11.30
CA ILE A 287 -7.43 18.98 -11.48
C ILE A 287 -6.98 18.12 -10.30
N CYS A 288 -5.69 18.17 -9.94
CA CYS A 288 -5.13 17.31 -8.91
C CYS A 288 -5.37 17.84 -7.49
N LEU A 289 -5.20 19.15 -7.29
CA LEU A 289 -5.29 19.80 -5.96
C LEU A 289 -6.70 20.33 -5.67
N GLY A 290 -7.57 20.41 -6.68
CA GLY A 290 -9.01 20.53 -6.54
C GLY A 290 -9.58 21.93 -6.43
N LEU A 291 -8.84 22.97 -6.85
CA LEU A 291 -9.41 24.30 -7.03
C LEU A 291 -10.48 24.29 -8.12
N ARG A 292 -11.70 24.72 -7.82
CA ARG A 292 -12.78 24.76 -8.82
C ARG A 292 -12.50 25.86 -9.87
N PRO A 293 -12.71 25.61 -11.17
CA PRO A 293 -12.73 26.68 -12.17
C PRO A 293 -13.81 27.72 -11.83
N ASN A 294 -13.48 29.01 -11.90
CA ASN A 294 -14.41 30.11 -11.57
C ASN A 294 -15.40 30.41 -12.69
N ASN A 295 -15.10 29.99 -13.93
CA ASN A 295 -15.96 30.20 -15.07
C ASN A 295 -15.76 29.10 -16.13
N ALA A 296 -16.68 29.07 -17.09
CA ALA A 296 -16.74 28.04 -18.12
C ALA A 296 -15.52 28.05 -19.07
N GLU A 297 -14.91 29.22 -19.32
CA GLU A 297 -13.76 29.36 -20.21
C GLU A 297 -12.50 28.76 -19.58
N VAL A 298 -12.29 29.02 -18.28
CA VAL A 298 -11.20 28.41 -17.51
C VAL A 298 -11.39 26.91 -17.43
N GLU A 299 -12.61 26.43 -17.15
CA GLU A 299 -12.88 24.98 -17.10
C GLU A 299 -12.56 24.30 -18.44
N LEU A 300 -13.07 24.85 -19.55
CA LEU A 300 -12.83 24.30 -20.88
C LEU A 300 -11.34 24.27 -21.22
N THR A 301 -10.63 25.37 -20.96
CA THR A 301 -9.20 25.50 -21.24
C THR A 301 -8.37 24.50 -20.43
N ILE A 302 -8.62 24.41 -19.12
CA ILE A 302 -7.89 23.52 -18.22
C ILE A 302 -8.15 22.06 -18.56
N VAL A 303 -9.41 21.67 -18.76
CA VAL A 303 -9.80 20.27 -19.04
C VAL A 303 -9.29 19.83 -20.41
N SER A 304 -9.48 20.65 -21.45
CA SER A 304 -9.00 20.33 -22.80
C SER A 304 -7.48 20.27 -22.86
N GLY A 305 -6.78 21.27 -22.29
CA GLY A 305 -5.32 21.29 -22.26
C GLY A 305 -4.72 20.13 -21.48
N PHE A 306 -5.34 19.74 -20.35
CA PHE A 306 -4.90 18.56 -19.60
C PHE A 306 -5.12 17.26 -20.37
N LYS A 307 -6.29 17.08 -20.99
CA LYS A 307 -6.61 15.87 -21.76
C LYS A 307 -5.68 15.69 -22.96
N GLU A 308 -5.29 16.78 -23.61
CA GLU A 308 -4.34 16.75 -24.74
C GLU A 308 -2.91 16.44 -24.29
N ARG A 309 -2.50 16.96 -23.12
CA ARG A 309 -1.12 16.82 -22.61
C ARG A 309 -0.82 15.43 -22.04
N ILE A 310 -1.79 14.78 -21.40
CA ILE A 310 -1.56 13.53 -20.69
C ILE A 310 -1.78 12.32 -21.61
N GLY A 311 -0.69 11.58 -21.89
CA GLY A 311 -0.73 10.30 -22.60
C GLY A 311 -1.11 9.12 -21.70
N LEU A 312 -1.64 8.04 -22.29
CA LEU A 312 -2.14 6.84 -21.57
C LEU A 312 -1.09 6.18 -20.67
N GLU A 313 0.19 6.28 -21.03
CA GLU A 313 1.34 5.78 -20.26
C GLU A 313 1.50 6.44 -18.88
N SER A 314 0.88 7.61 -18.67
CA SER A 314 0.99 8.38 -17.43
C SER A 314 0.30 7.71 -16.25
N PHE A 315 -0.71 6.86 -16.49
CA PHE A 315 -1.49 6.20 -15.45
C PHE A 315 -1.80 4.74 -15.83
N ALA A 316 -1.74 3.84 -14.86
CA ALA A 316 -2.06 2.43 -15.06
C ALA A 316 -3.57 2.18 -15.28
N GLU A 317 -4.42 3.09 -14.80
CA GLU A 317 -5.87 2.98 -14.87
C GLU A 317 -6.49 4.33 -15.26
N TRP A 318 -7.49 4.27 -16.15
CA TRP A 318 -8.21 5.42 -16.68
C TRP A 318 -9.72 5.20 -16.57
N ASN A 319 -10.51 6.27 -16.51
CA ASN A 319 -11.97 6.16 -16.51
C ASN A 319 -12.54 6.42 -17.90
N VAL A 320 -13.58 5.66 -18.24
CA VAL A 320 -14.34 5.83 -19.48
C VAL A 320 -15.60 6.64 -19.21
N VAL A 321 -15.85 7.67 -20.01
CA VAL A 321 -17.07 8.50 -19.95
C VAL A 321 -17.82 8.50 -21.27
N SER A 322 -19.14 8.60 -21.24
CA SER A 322 -19.96 8.71 -22.45
C SER A 322 -19.56 9.92 -23.29
N ALA A 323 -19.29 9.70 -24.59
CA ALA A 323 -19.02 10.79 -25.52
C ALA A 323 -20.26 11.68 -25.74
N GLU A 324 -21.46 11.16 -25.46
CA GLU A 324 -22.69 11.97 -25.44
C GLU A 324 -22.63 13.03 -24.35
N TRP A 325 -22.36 12.62 -23.10
CA TRP A 325 -22.20 13.57 -22.00
C TRP A 325 -21.01 14.51 -22.23
N TRP A 326 -19.89 14.01 -22.78
CA TRP A 326 -18.74 14.84 -23.11
C TRP A 326 -19.10 15.98 -24.07
N ARG A 327 -19.88 15.70 -25.12
CA ARG A 327 -20.38 16.74 -26.05
C ARG A 327 -21.34 17.70 -25.38
N GLU A 328 -22.21 17.22 -24.49
CA GLU A 328 -23.10 18.08 -23.69
C GLU A 328 -22.31 19.00 -22.76
N TRP A 329 -21.25 18.50 -22.13
CA TRP A 329 -20.33 19.29 -21.31
C TRP A 329 -19.68 20.41 -22.14
N VAL A 330 -19.06 20.09 -23.30
CA VAL A 330 -18.47 21.09 -24.20
C VAL A 330 -19.50 22.14 -24.61
N TYR A 331 -20.68 21.69 -25.06
CA TYR A 331 -21.75 22.58 -25.51
C TYR A 331 -22.25 23.48 -24.38
N ALA A 332 -22.41 22.94 -23.16
CA ALA A 332 -22.87 23.69 -22.00
C ALA A 332 -21.87 24.79 -21.61
N LEU A 333 -20.57 24.49 -21.63
CA LEU A 333 -19.53 25.49 -21.34
C LEU A 333 -19.48 26.59 -22.42
N MET A 334 -19.51 26.21 -23.71
CA MET A 334 -19.51 27.17 -24.82
C MET A 334 -20.74 28.08 -24.82
N SER A 335 -21.91 27.55 -24.44
CA SER A 335 -23.16 28.31 -24.36
C SER A 335 -23.40 28.98 -23.00
N ARG A 336 -22.46 28.82 -22.05
CA ARG A 336 -22.56 29.31 -20.66
C ARG A 336 -23.83 28.82 -19.94
N SER A 337 -24.30 27.62 -20.28
CA SER A 337 -25.41 26.95 -19.59
C SER A 337 -24.90 26.04 -18.48
N LYS A 338 -25.80 25.60 -17.59
CA LYS A 338 -25.47 24.64 -16.53
C LYS A 338 -25.08 23.28 -17.13
N VAL A 339 -23.90 22.77 -16.76
CA VAL A 339 -23.45 21.43 -17.14
C VAL A 339 -24.33 20.36 -16.47
N PRO A 340 -24.83 19.36 -17.22
CA PRO A 340 -25.60 18.26 -16.64
C PRO A 340 -24.71 17.30 -15.83
N PRO A 341 -25.25 16.60 -14.82
CA PRO A 341 -24.51 15.56 -14.10
C PRO A 341 -24.00 14.45 -15.04
N ILE A 342 -22.86 13.85 -14.70
CA ILE A 342 -22.22 12.81 -15.53
C ILE A 342 -23.19 11.64 -15.75
N ASN A 343 -23.40 11.28 -17.02
CA ASN A 343 -24.30 10.19 -17.41
C ASN A 343 -23.64 9.20 -18.38
N ASN A 344 -23.36 7.99 -17.87
CA ASN A 344 -22.76 6.89 -18.63
C ASN A 344 -23.78 5.85 -19.13
N SER A 345 -25.09 6.09 -18.97
CA SER A 345 -26.13 5.12 -19.38
C SER A 345 -26.04 4.70 -20.85
N ALA A 346 -25.57 5.61 -21.72
CA ALA A 346 -25.39 5.33 -23.13
C ALA A 346 -24.29 4.30 -23.42
N ILE A 347 -23.32 4.06 -22.54
CA ILE A 347 -22.21 3.12 -22.80
C ILE A 347 -22.26 1.85 -21.95
N VAL A 348 -23.11 1.85 -20.91
CA VAL A 348 -23.32 0.71 -20.02
C VAL A 348 -24.27 -0.32 -20.65
N ALA A 349 -23.91 -1.60 -20.56
CA ALA A 349 -24.76 -2.70 -20.99
C ALA A 349 -25.87 -2.97 -19.95
N SER A 350 -27.05 -3.35 -20.44
CA SER A 350 -28.09 -3.90 -19.58
C SER A 350 -27.68 -5.30 -19.09
N LYS A 351 -27.89 -5.58 -17.79
CA LYS A 351 -27.62 -6.91 -17.24
C LYS A 351 -28.44 -7.95 -18.01
N ALA A 352 -27.77 -8.88 -18.69
CA ALA A 352 -28.43 -9.99 -19.37
C ALA A 352 -29.13 -10.86 -18.31
N LYS A 353 -30.46 -11.06 -18.44
CA LYS A 353 -31.29 -11.77 -17.46
C LYS A 353 -30.90 -13.25 -17.22
N ASN A 354 -29.98 -13.81 -18.02
CA ASN A 354 -29.64 -15.24 -18.03
C ASN A 354 -28.12 -15.54 -18.07
N ASP A 355 -27.26 -14.58 -17.71
CA ASP A 355 -25.81 -14.83 -17.68
C ASP A 355 -25.45 -15.80 -16.53
N TRP A 356 -24.51 -16.73 -16.75
CA TRP A 356 -24.03 -17.60 -15.67
C TRP A 356 -23.34 -16.77 -14.58
N ALA A 357 -22.69 -15.67 -14.96
CA ALA A 357 -21.99 -14.79 -14.05
C ALA A 357 -22.94 -14.14 -13.03
N SER A 358 -24.23 -13.99 -13.35
CA SER A 358 -25.24 -13.50 -12.40
C SER A 358 -25.73 -14.55 -11.41
N LYS A 359 -25.36 -15.83 -11.58
CA LYS A 359 -25.71 -16.93 -10.66
C LYS A 359 -24.73 -17.07 -9.50
N VAL A 360 -23.59 -16.40 -9.58
CA VAL A 360 -22.54 -16.39 -8.55
C VAL A 360 -22.23 -14.96 -8.12
N PRO A 361 -21.77 -14.72 -6.88
CA PRO A 361 -21.31 -13.40 -6.47
C PRO A 361 -20.13 -12.95 -7.34
N SER A 362 -20.11 -11.67 -7.74
CA SER A 362 -18.95 -11.04 -8.37
C SER A 362 -18.09 -10.37 -7.29
N LEU A 363 -16.77 -10.60 -7.34
CA LEU A 363 -15.81 -9.98 -6.41
C LEU A 363 -15.10 -8.76 -7.02
N SER A 364 -15.50 -8.35 -8.23
CA SER A 364 -14.78 -7.38 -9.06
C SER A 364 -15.28 -5.95 -8.84
N GLY A 365 -14.37 -4.98 -8.81
CA GLY A 365 -14.66 -3.55 -8.57
C GLY A 365 -14.77 -2.68 -9.84
N GLU A 366 -14.66 -3.25 -11.05
CA GLU A 366 -14.48 -2.50 -12.32
C GLU A 366 -15.70 -1.71 -12.84
N GLY A 367 -16.70 -1.48 -11.99
CA GLY A 367 -17.92 -0.77 -12.33
C GLY A 367 -18.91 -1.60 -13.15
N ALA A 368 -19.79 -0.94 -13.92
CA ALA A 368 -20.82 -1.60 -14.70
C ALA A 368 -20.27 -2.20 -16.02
N PRO A 369 -20.85 -3.31 -16.54
CA PRO A 369 -20.44 -3.87 -17.82
C PRO A 369 -20.70 -2.89 -18.96
N LEU A 370 -19.79 -2.82 -19.93
CA LEU A 370 -19.94 -1.95 -21.11
C LEU A 370 -20.64 -2.66 -22.26
N ARG A 371 -21.33 -1.88 -23.12
CA ARG A 371 -21.85 -2.40 -24.39
C ARG A 371 -20.68 -2.88 -25.27
N PRO A 372 -20.84 -3.93 -26.07
CA PRO A 372 -19.79 -4.39 -26.98
C PRO A 372 -19.61 -3.44 -28.18
N GLY A 373 -18.38 -3.37 -28.71
CA GLY A 373 -18.07 -2.64 -29.94
C GLY A 373 -18.01 -1.11 -29.80
N LEU A 374 -17.75 -0.60 -28.60
CA LEU A 374 -17.61 0.84 -28.37
C LEU A 374 -16.32 1.38 -28.99
N GLN A 375 -16.38 2.60 -29.53
CA GLN A 375 -15.26 3.29 -30.17
C GLN A 375 -14.95 4.60 -29.46
N GLU A 376 -13.66 4.84 -29.18
CA GLU A 376 -13.17 6.09 -28.61
C GLU A 376 -13.44 7.27 -29.55
N GLY A 377 -13.78 8.45 -29.01
CA GLY A 377 -14.12 9.67 -29.74
C GLY A 377 -15.52 9.65 -30.37
N LYS A 378 -16.14 8.48 -30.51
CA LYS A 378 -17.51 8.32 -31.03
C LYS A 378 -18.50 8.04 -29.91
N ASP A 379 -18.26 6.96 -29.17
CA ASP A 379 -19.15 6.44 -28.14
C ASP A 379 -18.68 6.82 -26.73
N PHE A 380 -17.36 6.89 -26.52
CA PHE A 380 -16.77 7.27 -25.23
C PHE A 380 -15.50 8.11 -25.37
N GLU A 381 -15.14 8.76 -24.28
CA GLU A 381 -13.86 9.43 -24.08
C GLU A 381 -13.13 8.79 -22.90
N VAL A 382 -11.80 8.81 -22.94
CA VAL A 382 -10.94 8.32 -21.86
C VAL A 382 -10.43 9.50 -21.03
N LEU A 383 -10.56 9.39 -19.71
CA LEU A 383 -10.18 10.44 -18.75
C LEU A 383 -9.20 9.91 -17.71
N ALA A 384 -8.14 10.68 -17.46
CA ALA A 384 -7.17 10.39 -16.42
C ALA A 384 -7.87 10.31 -15.06
N PRO A 385 -7.37 9.52 -14.10
CA PRO A 385 -8.05 9.29 -12.83
C PRO A 385 -8.19 10.56 -11.98
N CYS A 386 -7.24 11.50 -12.06
CA CYS A 386 -7.39 12.82 -11.44
C CYS A 386 -8.49 13.64 -12.13
N LEU A 387 -8.46 13.78 -13.45
CA LEU A 387 -9.45 14.53 -14.22
C LEU A 387 -10.88 14.02 -14.01
N TRP A 388 -11.05 12.69 -14.01
CA TRP A 388 -12.33 12.06 -13.70
C TRP A 388 -12.87 12.47 -12.33
N ARG A 389 -12.02 12.40 -11.29
CA ARG A 389 -12.39 12.80 -9.92
C ARG A 389 -12.80 14.27 -9.85
N SER A 390 -12.11 15.16 -10.57
CA SER A 390 -12.43 16.59 -10.60
C SER A 390 -13.77 16.86 -11.27
N LEU A 391 -14.01 16.29 -12.46
CA LEU A 391 -15.28 16.44 -13.17
C LEU A 391 -16.46 15.89 -12.37
N LEU A 392 -16.28 14.73 -11.73
CA LEU A 392 -17.30 14.14 -10.85
C LEU A 392 -17.59 15.03 -9.64
N ARG A 393 -16.57 15.68 -9.07
CA ARG A 393 -16.74 16.63 -7.96
C ARG A 393 -17.48 17.90 -8.42
N TRP A 394 -17.15 18.43 -9.59
CA TRP A 394 -17.73 19.69 -10.08
C TRP A 394 -19.19 19.55 -10.52
N HIS A 395 -19.53 18.43 -11.17
CA HIS A 395 -20.83 18.24 -11.85
C HIS A 395 -21.70 17.14 -11.24
N GLY A 396 -21.14 16.29 -10.39
CA GLY A 396 -21.85 15.17 -9.80
C GLY A 396 -22.18 14.08 -10.83
N SER A 397 -23.02 13.13 -10.40
CA SER A 397 -23.44 11.99 -11.21
C SER A 397 -24.95 11.90 -11.34
N ALA A 398 -25.43 11.51 -12.52
CA ALA A 398 -26.83 11.22 -12.78
C ALA A 398 -27.28 9.87 -12.20
N ALA A 399 -26.36 8.93 -11.99
CA ALA A 399 -26.64 7.59 -11.46
C ALA A 399 -25.98 7.37 -10.10
N ARG A 400 -26.58 6.50 -9.27
CA ARG A 400 -25.96 6.04 -8.01
C ARG A 400 -25.00 4.86 -8.21
N GLU A 401 -25.24 4.03 -9.23
CA GLU A 401 -24.42 2.86 -9.57
C GLU A 401 -23.81 3.02 -10.97
N GLY A 402 -22.62 2.43 -11.20
CA GLY A 402 -21.98 2.43 -12.53
C GLY A 402 -21.47 3.80 -12.99
N VAL A 403 -21.23 4.71 -12.05
CA VAL A 403 -20.72 6.06 -12.32
C VAL A 403 -19.28 6.01 -12.78
N SER A 404 -18.41 5.38 -11.98
CA SER A 404 -17.01 5.14 -12.32
C SER A 404 -16.91 3.88 -13.16
N LEU A 405 -16.19 3.98 -14.28
CA LEU A 405 -15.93 2.89 -15.20
C LEU A 405 -14.41 2.80 -15.42
N PRO A 406 -13.65 2.38 -14.39
CA PRO A 406 -12.19 2.28 -14.46
C PRO A 406 -11.74 1.16 -15.39
N ARG A 407 -10.71 1.41 -16.19
CA ARG A 407 -10.14 0.45 -17.15
C ARG A 407 -8.62 0.54 -17.11
N ARG A 408 -7.96 -0.62 -17.07
CA ARG A 408 -6.50 -0.71 -17.09
C ARG A 408 -5.95 -0.40 -18.48
N VAL A 409 -4.74 0.16 -18.50
CA VAL A 409 -3.96 0.35 -19.72
C VAL A 409 -3.09 -0.89 -19.94
N VAL A 410 -3.16 -1.44 -21.15
CA VAL A 410 -2.42 -2.64 -21.56
C VAL A 410 -1.77 -2.40 -22.93
N PRO A 411 -0.73 -3.14 -23.31
CA PRO A 411 -0.21 -3.11 -24.67
C PRO A 411 -1.30 -3.53 -25.67
N SER A 412 -1.39 -2.90 -26.84
CA SER A 412 -2.44 -3.19 -27.82
C SER A 412 -2.46 -4.65 -28.29
N SER A 413 -1.32 -5.36 -28.25
CA SER A 413 -1.23 -6.79 -28.53
C SER A 413 -2.04 -7.67 -27.57
N TYR A 414 -2.37 -7.18 -26.37
CA TYR A 414 -3.17 -7.91 -25.39
C TYR A 414 -4.65 -7.95 -25.82
N VAL A 415 -5.12 -6.89 -26.48
CA VAL A 415 -6.52 -6.73 -26.90
C VAL A 415 -6.71 -7.20 -28.34
N ASP A 416 -5.78 -6.85 -29.23
CA ASP A 416 -5.77 -7.24 -30.64
C ASP A 416 -4.43 -7.86 -31.01
N PRO A 417 -4.33 -9.21 -31.08
CA PRO A 417 -3.12 -9.91 -31.52
C PRO A 417 -2.69 -9.55 -32.94
N SER A 418 -3.57 -8.99 -33.77
CA SER A 418 -3.29 -8.55 -35.13
C SER A 418 -2.90 -7.07 -35.25
N SER A 419 -2.77 -6.37 -34.11
CA SER A 419 -2.37 -4.97 -34.05
C SER A 419 -1.04 -4.73 -34.76
N ARG A 420 -1.01 -3.71 -35.62
CA ARG A 420 0.20 -3.27 -36.33
C ARG A 420 1.20 -2.57 -35.40
N THR A 421 0.77 -2.18 -34.20
CA THR A 421 1.53 -1.40 -33.22
C THR A 421 1.46 -2.05 -31.83
N PRO A 422 1.97 -3.28 -31.66
CA PRO A 422 1.67 -4.17 -30.53
C PRO A 422 2.05 -3.59 -29.15
N SER A 423 3.05 -2.73 -29.08
CA SER A 423 3.55 -2.12 -27.83
C SER A 423 2.85 -0.82 -27.44
N VAL A 424 2.01 -0.25 -28.31
CA VAL A 424 1.31 1.01 -28.01
C VAL A 424 0.30 0.78 -26.88
N PRO A 425 0.28 1.63 -25.83
CA PRO A 425 -0.68 1.52 -24.75
C PRO A 425 -2.11 1.75 -25.25
N THR A 426 -3.05 0.93 -24.80
CA THR A 426 -4.48 1.06 -25.07
C THR A 426 -5.28 0.75 -23.82
N VAL A 427 -6.48 1.31 -23.72
CA VAL A 427 -7.41 1.01 -22.63
C VAL A 427 -8.09 -0.35 -22.88
N GLU A 428 -8.00 -1.26 -21.92
CA GLU A 428 -8.67 -2.56 -21.98
C GLU A 428 -10.15 -2.43 -21.60
N LEU A 429 -11.02 -2.15 -22.58
CA LEU A 429 -12.46 -1.96 -22.32
C LEU A 429 -13.19 -3.19 -21.77
N TYR A 430 -12.75 -4.39 -22.19
CA TYR A 430 -13.39 -5.67 -21.92
C TYR A 430 -12.39 -6.64 -21.27
N PRO A 431 -12.15 -6.51 -19.96
CA PRO A 431 -11.33 -7.45 -19.19
C PRO A 431 -11.93 -8.86 -19.16
N LEU A 432 -11.17 -9.82 -18.66
CA LEU A 432 -11.56 -11.23 -18.62
C LEU A 432 -12.53 -11.49 -17.46
N THR A 433 -13.72 -12.01 -17.76
CA THR A 433 -14.66 -12.48 -16.73
C THR A 433 -14.37 -13.94 -16.44
N LEU A 434 -13.73 -14.25 -15.31
CA LEU A 434 -13.33 -15.61 -14.95
C LEU A 434 -14.32 -16.24 -13.98
N LEU A 435 -14.56 -17.55 -14.12
CA LEU A 435 -15.31 -18.35 -13.14
C LEU A 435 -14.34 -19.00 -12.17
N ILE A 436 -14.47 -18.69 -10.89
CA ILE A 436 -13.69 -19.36 -9.85
C ILE A 436 -14.49 -20.53 -9.30
N LEU A 437 -13.92 -21.71 -9.43
CA LEU A 437 -14.36 -22.96 -8.85
C LEU A 437 -13.67 -23.20 -7.52
N ARG A 438 -14.32 -24.00 -6.69
CA ARG A 438 -13.79 -24.47 -5.41
C ARG A 438 -14.14 -25.93 -5.17
N HIS A 439 -13.39 -26.58 -4.31
CA HIS A 439 -13.79 -27.86 -3.75
C HIS A 439 -15.01 -27.73 -2.84
N SER A 440 -15.89 -28.73 -2.89
CA SER A 440 -17.06 -28.85 -2.02
C SER A 440 -17.26 -30.32 -1.62
N THR A 441 -17.68 -30.53 -0.38
CA THR A 441 -18.15 -31.83 0.11
C THR A 441 -19.65 -31.98 -0.15
N ALA A 442 -20.12 -33.23 -0.16
CA ALA A 442 -21.56 -33.52 -0.33
C ALA A 442 -22.45 -32.90 0.75
N SER A 443 -21.89 -32.50 1.89
CA SER A 443 -22.57 -31.83 3.01
C SER A 443 -22.65 -30.30 2.89
N GLY A 444 -22.05 -29.68 1.85
CA GLY A 444 -22.24 -28.27 1.50
C GLY A 444 -21.54 -27.25 2.42
N GLY A 445 -20.78 -27.69 3.43
CA GLY A 445 -20.06 -26.81 4.37
C GLY A 445 -18.63 -26.47 3.92
N TRP A 446 -18.37 -25.18 3.65
CA TRP A 446 -17.08 -24.65 3.17
C TRP A 446 -15.92 -24.85 4.15
N LEU A 447 -15.99 -24.26 5.35
CA LEU A 447 -14.91 -24.34 6.35
C LEU A 447 -14.75 -25.76 6.88
N GLN A 448 -15.83 -26.52 6.92
CA GLN A 448 -15.81 -27.89 7.42
C GLN A 448 -14.96 -28.81 6.52
N SER A 449 -14.99 -28.60 5.19
CA SER A 449 -14.35 -29.48 4.21
C SER A 449 -12.82 -29.49 4.19
N ALA A 450 -12.15 -28.37 4.50
CA ALA A 450 -10.68 -28.30 4.58
C ALA A 450 -10.11 -28.90 5.87
N PHE A 451 -10.95 -29.04 6.91
CA PHE A 451 -10.57 -29.51 8.24
C PHE A 451 -11.16 -30.90 8.61
N GLU A 452 -12.18 -31.39 7.90
CA GLU A 452 -12.85 -32.69 8.15
C GLU A 452 -12.39 -33.84 7.24
N TRP A 453 -11.30 -33.71 6.50
CA TRP A 453 -10.66 -34.88 5.85
C TRP A 453 -9.97 -35.78 6.89
N ASN A 454 -10.65 -36.09 7.98
CA ASN A 454 -10.24 -37.09 8.95
C ASN A 454 -11.18 -38.29 8.83
N ALA A 455 -10.62 -39.35 8.26
CA ALA A 455 -11.04 -40.74 8.41
C ALA A 455 -12.53 -41.05 8.15
N SER A 456 -12.85 -41.50 6.93
CA SER A 456 -13.83 -42.58 6.62
C SER A 456 -14.72 -42.34 5.39
N VAL A 457 -14.78 -41.14 4.81
CA VAL A 457 -15.76 -40.89 3.75
C VAL A 457 -15.12 -40.94 2.36
N LYS A 458 -15.44 -41.99 1.59
CA LYS A 458 -15.23 -42.09 0.13
C LYS A 458 -16.14 -41.11 -0.62
N SER A 459 -16.17 -39.83 -0.27
CA SER A 459 -16.95 -38.84 -1.02
C SER A 459 -16.11 -38.31 -2.16
N SER A 460 -16.55 -38.56 -3.39
CA SER A 460 -16.00 -37.92 -4.59
C SER A 460 -15.98 -36.40 -4.38
N MET A 461 -14.80 -35.79 -4.35
CA MET A 461 -14.68 -34.35 -4.21
C MET A 461 -15.31 -33.67 -5.43
N ARG A 462 -16.30 -32.81 -5.21
CA ARG A 462 -17.00 -32.10 -6.30
C ARG A 462 -16.50 -30.68 -6.39
N GLN A 463 -16.21 -30.24 -7.60
CA GLN A 463 -15.95 -28.83 -7.89
C GLN A 463 -17.28 -28.10 -8.01
N SER A 464 -17.39 -26.95 -7.36
CA SER A 464 -18.59 -26.09 -7.38
C SER A 464 -18.20 -24.67 -7.77
N SER A 465 -19.08 -23.99 -8.50
CA SER A 465 -18.92 -22.57 -8.82
C SER A 465 -19.01 -21.74 -7.55
N TRP A 466 -18.02 -20.89 -7.30
CA TRP A 466 -17.96 -20.06 -6.11
C TRP A 466 -18.29 -18.60 -6.42
N CYS A 467 -17.51 -17.97 -7.29
CA CYS A 467 -17.63 -16.56 -7.61
C CYS A 467 -17.18 -16.27 -9.03
N SER A 468 -17.51 -15.08 -9.54
CA SER A 468 -16.91 -14.52 -10.74
C SER A 468 -15.95 -13.39 -10.38
N VAL A 469 -14.88 -13.27 -11.15
CA VAL A 469 -13.91 -12.17 -11.03
C VAL A 469 -13.61 -11.60 -12.42
N CYS A 470 -13.62 -10.27 -12.55
CA CYS A 470 -13.16 -9.56 -13.72
C CYS A 470 -11.71 -9.16 -13.49
N MET A 471 -10.82 -9.61 -14.37
CA MET A 471 -9.39 -9.36 -14.26
C MET A 471 -8.82 -8.92 -15.59
N SER A 472 -7.89 -7.97 -15.54
CA SER A 472 -7.16 -7.54 -16.73
C SER A 472 -6.33 -8.69 -17.29
N ARG A 473 -6.14 -8.70 -18.61
CA ARG A 473 -5.19 -9.64 -19.25
C ARG A 473 -3.75 -9.47 -18.74
N SER A 474 -3.39 -8.28 -18.26
CA SER A 474 -2.08 -8.01 -17.65
C SER A 474 -1.99 -8.43 -16.19
N SER A 475 -3.10 -8.81 -15.55
CA SER A 475 -3.06 -9.31 -14.17
C SER A 475 -2.26 -10.59 -14.08
N THR A 476 -1.46 -10.68 -13.02
CA THR A 476 -0.63 -11.85 -12.74
C THR A 476 -1.41 -12.91 -11.97
N VAL A 477 -0.93 -14.15 -12.00
CA VAL A 477 -1.50 -15.23 -11.16
C VAL A 477 -1.47 -14.85 -9.68
N GLY A 478 -0.40 -14.19 -9.23
CA GLY A 478 -0.27 -13.70 -7.85
C GLY A 478 -1.33 -12.64 -7.50
N GLU A 479 -1.63 -11.70 -8.41
CA GLU A 479 -2.72 -10.71 -8.21
C GLU A 479 -4.08 -11.40 -8.07
N VAL A 480 -4.37 -12.37 -8.94
CA VAL A 480 -5.64 -13.12 -8.90
C VAL A 480 -5.73 -13.91 -7.59
N LEU A 481 -4.68 -14.64 -7.20
CA LEU A 481 -4.66 -15.40 -5.97
C LEU A 481 -4.83 -14.50 -4.73
N SER A 482 -4.11 -13.37 -4.69
CA SER A 482 -4.19 -12.40 -3.60
C SER A 482 -5.61 -11.86 -3.44
N LEU A 483 -6.30 -11.53 -4.54
CA LEU A 483 -7.70 -11.09 -4.51
C LEU A 483 -8.61 -12.15 -3.86
N LEU A 484 -8.46 -13.42 -4.26
CA LEU A 484 -9.29 -14.51 -3.75
C LEU A 484 -9.02 -14.81 -2.28
N ILE A 485 -7.76 -14.85 -1.87
CA ILE A 485 -7.32 -15.10 -0.49
C ILE A 485 -7.80 -13.97 0.44
N ASN A 486 -7.63 -12.71 0.02
CA ASN A 486 -8.08 -11.55 0.79
C ASN A 486 -9.59 -11.58 1.02
N GLN A 487 -10.37 -11.96 0.00
CA GLN A 487 -11.82 -12.10 0.14
C GLN A 487 -12.20 -13.21 1.13
N LEU A 488 -11.39 -14.26 1.23
CA LEU A 488 -11.57 -15.36 2.17
C LEU A 488 -10.96 -15.12 3.55
N ARG A 489 -10.22 -14.02 3.73
CA ARG A 489 -9.48 -13.68 4.95
C ARG A 489 -8.52 -14.78 5.38
N ILE A 490 -7.86 -15.42 4.41
CA ILE A 490 -6.83 -16.43 4.66
C ILE A 490 -5.51 -15.70 4.94
N SER A 491 -4.90 -15.99 6.09
CA SER A 491 -3.69 -15.30 6.55
C SER A 491 -2.41 -15.79 5.86
N ASP A 492 -2.40 -17.07 5.47
CA ASP A 492 -1.24 -17.74 4.89
C ASP A 492 -1.45 -17.98 3.39
N MET A 493 -0.70 -17.27 2.55
CA MET A 493 -0.84 -17.41 1.10
C MET A 493 -0.35 -18.76 0.58
N GLU A 494 0.55 -19.44 1.29
CA GLU A 494 1.06 -20.76 0.89
C GLU A 494 0.02 -21.88 1.06
N SER A 495 -1.07 -21.59 1.77
CA SER A 495 -2.19 -22.50 1.97
C SER A 495 -3.17 -22.55 0.79
N ALA A 496 -2.95 -21.77 -0.27
CA ALA A 496 -3.82 -21.71 -1.43
C ALA A 496 -3.03 -21.69 -2.75
N ARG A 497 -3.57 -22.31 -3.80
CA ARG A 497 -3.00 -22.26 -5.16
C ARG A 497 -4.08 -22.33 -6.23
N LEU A 498 -3.74 -21.88 -7.44
CA LEU A 498 -4.67 -21.83 -8.56
C LEU A 498 -4.37 -22.89 -9.62
N TRP A 499 -5.43 -23.45 -10.16
CA TRP A 499 -5.39 -24.32 -11.33
C TRP A 499 -6.18 -23.70 -12.47
N ALA A 500 -5.65 -23.74 -13.68
CA ALA A 500 -6.43 -23.51 -14.87
C ALA A 500 -7.14 -24.81 -15.26
N VAL A 501 -8.48 -24.77 -15.29
CA VAL A 501 -9.34 -25.85 -15.80
C VAL A 501 -9.56 -25.69 -17.31
N GLU A 502 -9.36 -24.49 -17.83
CA GLU A 502 -9.48 -24.18 -19.24
C GLU A 502 -8.38 -23.20 -19.66
N ILE A 503 -7.69 -23.50 -20.76
CA ILE A 503 -6.69 -22.63 -21.40
C ILE A 503 -7.01 -22.65 -22.89
N ASP A 504 -7.08 -21.47 -23.52
CA ASP A 504 -7.31 -21.36 -24.96
C ASP A 504 -8.58 -22.11 -25.45
N GLY A 505 -9.66 -22.07 -24.66
CA GLY A 505 -10.92 -22.76 -24.96
C GLY A 505 -10.88 -24.29 -24.79
N LYS A 506 -9.74 -24.85 -24.38
CA LYS A 506 -9.53 -26.29 -24.21
C LYS A 506 -9.49 -26.64 -22.73
N LYS A 507 -10.26 -27.67 -22.36
CA LYS A 507 -10.19 -28.24 -21.02
C LYS A 507 -8.76 -28.70 -20.73
N THR A 508 -8.25 -28.27 -19.60
CA THR A 508 -6.93 -28.61 -19.08
C THR A 508 -7.03 -28.79 -17.56
N ARG A 509 -5.93 -29.17 -16.92
CA ARG A 509 -5.82 -29.19 -15.46
C ARG A 509 -4.38 -28.85 -15.09
N LYS A 510 -4.02 -27.61 -15.38
CA LYS A 510 -2.66 -27.10 -15.22
C LYS A 510 -2.54 -26.29 -13.92
N LEU A 511 -1.60 -26.68 -13.08
CA LEU A 511 -1.24 -25.88 -11.90
C LEU A 511 -0.59 -24.57 -12.35
N LEU A 512 -1.03 -23.46 -11.78
CA LEU A 512 -0.45 -22.14 -12.01
C LEU A 512 0.56 -21.86 -10.90
N ASP A 513 1.76 -22.39 -11.06
CA ASP A 513 2.86 -22.38 -10.08
C ASP A 513 3.78 -21.15 -10.19
N LYS A 514 3.60 -20.33 -11.22
CA LYS A 514 4.40 -19.13 -11.47
C LYS A 514 3.55 -17.88 -11.29
N ASP A 515 3.66 -17.28 -10.12
CA ASP A 515 2.88 -16.10 -9.72
C ASP A 515 3.11 -14.89 -10.61
N SER A 516 4.27 -14.79 -11.26
CA SER A 516 4.64 -13.66 -12.12
C SER A 516 4.04 -13.70 -13.53
N LEU A 517 3.49 -14.85 -13.97
CA LEU A 517 2.91 -14.95 -15.31
C LEU A 517 1.58 -14.21 -15.37
N THR A 518 1.35 -13.48 -16.46
CA THR A 518 0.08 -12.80 -16.70
C THR A 518 -0.98 -13.76 -17.27
N LEU A 519 -2.25 -13.39 -17.13
CA LEU A 519 -3.34 -14.13 -17.76
C LEU A 519 -3.21 -14.19 -19.30
N HIS A 520 -2.64 -13.15 -19.91
CA HIS A 520 -2.27 -13.14 -21.33
C HIS A 520 -1.19 -14.19 -21.66
N ASP A 521 -0.10 -14.25 -20.89
CA ASP A 521 0.98 -15.22 -21.11
C ASP A 521 0.48 -16.67 -21.02
N LEU A 522 -0.50 -16.89 -20.14
CA LEU A 522 -1.15 -18.18 -19.94
C LEU A 522 -2.23 -18.50 -20.97
N LYS A 523 -2.56 -17.57 -21.87
CA LYS A 523 -3.65 -17.68 -22.85
C LYS A 523 -5.01 -17.98 -22.21
N ILE A 524 -5.25 -17.36 -21.05
CA ILE A 524 -6.56 -17.42 -20.39
C ILE A 524 -7.52 -16.51 -21.14
N VAL A 525 -8.68 -17.04 -21.49
CA VAL A 525 -9.74 -16.33 -22.23
C VAL A 525 -10.87 -15.94 -21.29
N SER A 526 -11.73 -15.02 -21.74
CA SER A 526 -12.92 -14.66 -20.96
C SER A 526 -13.83 -15.87 -20.80
N PHE A 527 -14.49 -15.97 -19.65
CA PHE A 527 -15.32 -17.08 -19.19
C PHE A 527 -14.56 -18.38 -18.87
N ALA A 528 -13.22 -18.36 -18.87
CA ALA A 528 -12.41 -19.49 -18.45
C ALA A 528 -12.64 -19.85 -16.98
N GLN A 529 -12.45 -21.13 -16.67
CA GLN A 529 -12.63 -21.68 -15.32
C GLN A 529 -11.27 -21.83 -14.64
N LEU A 530 -11.14 -21.21 -13.47
CA LEU A 530 -10.01 -21.41 -12.57
C LEU A 530 -10.50 -22.13 -11.31
N LEU A 531 -9.70 -23.04 -10.77
CA LEU A 531 -9.98 -23.72 -9.51
C LEU A 531 -9.04 -23.18 -8.44
N LEU A 532 -9.63 -22.60 -7.39
CA LEU A 532 -8.94 -22.30 -6.14
C LEU A 532 -8.87 -23.58 -5.31
N GLU A 533 -7.66 -24.08 -5.13
CA GLU A 533 -7.38 -25.20 -4.24
C GLU A 533 -6.84 -24.66 -2.92
N LEU A 534 -7.45 -25.12 -1.82
CA LEU A 534 -7.00 -24.85 -0.46
C LEU A 534 -6.33 -26.10 0.11
N ARG A 535 -5.25 -25.90 0.85
CA ARG A 535 -4.51 -26.98 1.50
C ARG A 535 -5.30 -27.52 2.69
N ASN A 536 -5.24 -28.84 2.87
CA ASN A 536 -5.83 -29.49 4.03
C ASN A 536 -5.00 -29.25 5.29
N ALA A 537 -5.62 -29.44 6.46
CA ALA A 537 -4.93 -29.35 7.76
C ALA A 537 -3.79 -30.37 7.93
N ASP A 538 -3.86 -31.52 7.26
CA ASP A 538 -2.81 -32.55 7.24
C ASP A 538 -1.68 -32.24 6.24
N MET A 539 -1.63 -31.00 5.73
CA MET A 539 -0.64 -30.51 4.78
C MET A 539 -0.72 -31.17 3.39
N SER A 540 -1.78 -31.96 3.12
CA SER A 540 -2.04 -32.54 1.81
C SER A 540 -2.79 -31.57 0.89
N TRP A 541 -2.63 -31.79 -0.42
CA TRP A 541 -3.35 -31.05 -1.44
C TRP A 541 -4.49 -31.89 -2.01
N PRO A 542 -5.75 -31.43 -1.95
CA PRO A 542 -6.92 -32.19 -2.40
C PRO A 542 -6.82 -32.75 -3.84
N GLU A 543 -6.28 -31.98 -4.78
CA GLU A 543 -6.10 -32.36 -6.18
C GLU A 543 -5.02 -33.43 -6.37
N GLU A 544 -3.99 -33.44 -5.52
CA GLU A 544 -2.95 -34.48 -5.54
C GLU A 544 -3.47 -35.79 -4.97
N VAL A 545 -4.21 -35.73 -3.85
CA VAL A 545 -4.86 -36.91 -3.27
C VAL A 545 -5.85 -37.54 -4.24
N SER A 546 -6.66 -36.71 -4.90
CA SER A 546 -7.65 -37.18 -5.89
C SER A 546 -7.01 -37.93 -7.08
N ARG A 547 -5.81 -37.54 -7.52
CA ARG A 547 -5.10 -38.27 -8.59
C ARG A 547 -4.67 -39.67 -8.16
N LEU A 548 -4.27 -39.83 -6.90
CA LEU A 548 -3.86 -41.13 -6.36
C LEU A 548 -5.05 -42.09 -6.30
N GLU A 549 -6.23 -41.61 -5.94
CA GLU A 549 -7.45 -42.42 -5.90
C GLU A 549 -7.91 -42.92 -7.28
N ILE A 550 -7.76 -42.09 -8.31
CA ILE A 550 -8.13 -42.45 -9.69
C ILE A 550 -7.16 -43.50 -10.27
N SER A 551 -5.88 -43.45 -9.90
CA SER A 551 -4.85 -44.40 -10.37
C SER A 551 -4.96 -45.81 -9.76
N GLY A 552 -5.85 -46.03 -8.79
CA GLY A 552 -6.08 -47.34 -8.17
C GLY A 552 -7.00 -48.29 -8.96
N GLY A 553 -7.55 -47.86 -10.10
CA GLY A 553 -8.32 -48.68 -11.02
C GLY A 553 -7.59 -48.85 -12.35
N ASP A 554 -7.35 -50.08 -12.79
CA ASP A 554 -6.88 -50.39 -14.13
C ASP A 554 -7.79 -49.72 -15.18
N SER A 555 -7.33 -48.63 -15.79
CA SER A 555 -7.90 -48.04 -17.01
C SER A 555 -6.93 -47.00 -17.61
N GLU A 556 -6.66 -47.18 -18.89
CA GLU A 556 -5.80 -46.35 -19.74
C GLU A 556 -6.28 -44.89 -19.90
N SER A 557 -5.31 -44.04 -20.21
CA SER A 557 -5.41 -42.76 -20.95
C SER A 557 -6.04 -41.55 -20.26
N SER A 558 -5.16 -40.64 -19.83
CA SER A 558 -5.37 -39.21 -19.98
C SER A 558 -4.06 -38.64 -20.55
N GLU A 559 -4.05 -38.40 -21.85
CA GLU A 559 -2.93 -37.83 -22.59
C GLU A 559 -2.62 -36.42 -22.08
N GLY A 560 -1.48 -36.28 -21.41
CA GLY A 560 -0.92 -35.02 -20.97
C GLY A 560 0.56 -35.21 -20.68
N GLU A 561 1.34 -35.39 -21.75
CA GLU A 561 2.82 -35.34 -21.80
C GLU A 561 3.56 -35.72 -20.50
N ASP A 562 3.50 -37.00 -20.10
CA ASP A 562 4.57 -37.60 -19.29
C ASP A 562 5.77 -37.80 -20.21
N LEU A 563 6.50 -36.73 -20.49
CA LEU A 563 7.84 -36.82 -21.08
C LEU A 563 8.67 -37.78 -20.20
N PRO A 564 9.35 -38.79 -20.77
CA PRO A 564 10.15 -39.72 -20.00
C PRO A 564 11.18 -38.94 -19.18
N SER A 565 11.06 -39.02 -17.86
CA SER A 565 12.05 -38.45 -16.96
C SER A 565 13.33 -39.28 -17.06
N GLY A 566 14.50 -38.65 -16.96
CA GLY A 566 15.76 -39.38 -16.88
C GLY A 566 15.72 -40.41 -15.74
N LYS A 567 16.44 -41.53 -15.86
CA LYS A 567 16.53 -42.51 -14.77
C LYS A 567 17.03 -41.82 -13.50
N GLY A 568 16.33 -41.98 -12.38
CA GLY A 568 16.67 -41.33 -11.11
C GLY A 568 16.12 -39.90 -10.96
N VAL A 569 15.36 -39.39 -11.94
CA VAL A 569 14.76 -38.04 -11.95
C VAL A 569 13.23 -38.09 -11.68
N THR A 570 12.69 -39.26 -11.35
CA THR A 570 11.28 -39.41 -10.95
C THR A 570 11.07 -38.90 -9.52
N GLY A 571 10.11 -38.01 -9.33
CA GLY A 571 9.76 -37.46 -8.01
C GLY A 571 8.82 -38.35 -7.20
N ILE A 572 8.58 -37.97 -5.94
CA ILE A 572 7.63 -38.64 -5.04
C ILE A 572 6.53 -37.64 -4.63
N TYR A 573 5.26 -38.05 -4.74
CA TYR A 573 4.13 -37.24 -4.28
C TYR A 573 4.18 -37.02 -2.76
N ASN A 574 3.96 -35.79 -2.31
CA ASN A 574 3.81 -35.46 -0.90
C ASN A 574 2.36 -35.75 -0.47
N MET A 575 2.16 -36.77 0.36
CA MET A 575 0.84 -37.27 0.77
C MET A 575 0.37 -36.67 2.10
N GLY A 576 0.75 -35.43 2.39
CA GLY A 576 0.54 -34.77 3.69
C GLY A 576 1.59 -35.22 4.72
N ASN A 577 2.28 -34.26 5.34
CA ASN A 577 3.37 -34.49 6.32
C ASN A 577 4.44 -35.53 5.95
N THR A 578 4.59 -35.94 4.69
CA THR A 578 5.51 -37.04 4.28
C THR A 578 6.79 -36.53 3.63
N CYS A 579 7.07 -35.22 3.71
CA CYS A 579 8.28 -34.62 3.15
C CYS A 579 9.56 -35.17 3.78
N TYR A 580 9.57 -35.47 5.09
CA TYR A 580 10.69 -36.11 5.78
C TYR A 580 11.00 -37.48 5.16
N MET A 581 9.97 -38.31 4.97
CA MET A 581 10.09 -39.64 4.37
C MET A 581 10.53 -39.56 2.90
N ASN A 582 9.90 -38.68 2.12
CA ASN A 582 10.19 -38.52 0.70
C ASN A 582 11.65 -38.09 0.49
N SER A 583 12.16 -37.20 1.34
CA SER A 583 13.56 -36.75 1.29
C SER A 583 14.51 -37.90 1.59
N ALA A 584 14.28 -38.64 2.69
CA ALA A 584 15.10 -39.80 3.06
C ALA A 584 15.11 -40.90 1.98
N ILE A 585 13.95 -41.25 1.42
CA ILE A 585 13.84 -42.26 0.36
C ILE A 585 14.58 -41.81 -0.91
N GLN A 586 14.45 -40.53 -1.30
CA GLN A 586 15.14 -40.01 -2.48
C GLN A 586 16.67 -39.97 -2.26
N CYS A 587 17.15 -39.60 -1.07
CA CYS A 587 18.57 -39.67 -0.73
C CYS A 587 19.11 -41.11 -0.80
N LEU A 588 18.42 -42.07 -0.17
CA LEU A 588 18.83 -43.48 -0.23
C LEU A 588 18.78 -44.04 -1.65
N SER A 589 17.75 -43.73 -2.44
CA SER A 589 17.64 -44.22 -3.82
C SER A 589 18.68 -43.62 -4.76
N ASN A 590 19.37 -42.55 -4.37
CA ASN A 590 20.52 -41.99 -5.08
C ASN A 590 21.87 -42.51 -4.55
N THR A 591 21.87 -43.40 -3.55
CA THR A 591 23.08 -44.10 -3.10
C THR A 591 23.37 -45.27 -4.04
N LYS A 592 24.18 -45.01 -5.08
CA LYS A 592 24.40 -45.91 -6.21
C LYS A 592 24.64 -47.39 -5.84
N PRO A 593 25.54 -47.74 -4.88
CA PRO A 593 25.77 -49.14 -4.52
C PRO A 593 24.52 -49.85 -3.95
N LEU A 594 23.72 -49.13 -3.16
CA LEU A 594 22.46 -49.64 -2.60
C LEU A 594 21.41 -49.81 -3.71
N THR A 595 21.29 -48.79 -4.56
CA THR A 595 20.33 -48.78 -5.69
C THR A 595 20.59 -49.93 -6.67
N GLU A 596 21.84 -50.17 -7.05
CA GLU A 596 22.23 -51.29 -7.91
C GLU A 596 21.87 -52.63 -7.27
N TYR A 597 22.12 -52.80 -5.97
CA TYR A 597 21.74 -54.00 -5.23
C TYR A 597 20.22 -54.30 -5.28
N PHE A 598 19.37 -53.28 -5.18
CA PHE A 598 17.92 -53.44 -5.29
C PHE A 598 17.46 -53.68 -6.73
N ILE A 599 17.98 -52.92 -7.70
CA ILE A 599 17.64 -53.06 -9.14
C ILE A 599 18.01 -54.45 -9.67
N GLU A 600 19.17 -54.99 -9.28
CA GLU A 600 19.63 -56.33 -9.67
C GLU A 600 18.84 -57.47 -8.98
N GLY A 601 17.97 -57.14 -8.02
CA GLY A 601 17.17 -58.11 -7.30
C GLY A 601 17.95 -58.94 -6.27
N ARG A 602 19.16 -58.53 -5.88
CA ARG A 602 20.01 -59.24 -4.91
C ARG A 602 19.33 -59.34 -3.53
N HIS A 603 18.57 -58.32 -3.13
CA HIS A 603 17.74 -58.33 -1.92
C HIS A 603 16.83 -59.56 -1.79
N LYS A 604 16.25 -60.03 -2.90
CA LYS A 604 15.36 -61.21 -2.90
C LYS A 604 16.10 -62.51 -2.57
N GLN A 605 17.42 -62.56 -2.74
CA GLN A 605 18.23 -63.73 -2.41
C GLN A 605 18.55 -63.75 -0.91
N ASP A 606 18.96 -62.61 -0.37
CA ASP A 606 19.31 -62.44 1.05
C ASP A 606 18.08 -62.64 1.95
N MET A 607 16.90 -62.22 1.48
CA MET A 607 15.62 -62.41 2.17
C MET A 607 15.15 -63.87 2.35
N LYS A 608 15.64 -64.83 1.57
CA LYS A 608 15.10 -66.22 1.59
C LYS A 608 15.30 -66.96 2.91
N LYS A 609 15.96 -66.35 3.90
CA LYS A 609 16.50 -67.03 5.08
C LYS A 609 16.13 -66.42 6.45
N LEU A 610 15.26 -65.40 6.58
CA LEU A 610 14.95 -64.78 7.90
C LEU A 610 13.47 -64.46 8.21
N SER A 611 13.21 -64.22 9.51
CA SER A 611 11.94 -64.46 10.21
C SER A 611 11.33 -63.30 11.04
N SER A 612 11.82 -62.05 10.99
CA SER A 612 11.31 -60.96 11.86
C SER A 612 10.16 -60.15 11.25
N THR A 613 10.33 -59.54 10.07
CA THR A 613 9.33 -58.69 9.37
C THR A 613 8.70 -59.35 8.13
N LYS A 614 9.08 -60.60 7.86
CA LYS A 614 8.87 -61.33 6.59
C LYS A 614 9.50 -60.64 5.36
N GLY A 615 10.39 -59.66 5.55
CA GLY A 615 11.09 -58.95 4.48
C GLY A 615 10.21 -57.96 3.70
N THR A 616 9.08 -57.57 4.29
CA THR A 616 8.07 -56.76 3.62
C THR A 616 8.59 -55.36 3.27
N VAL A 617 9.40 -54.75 4.15
CA VAL A 617 9.92 -53.38 3.95
C VAL A 617 10.94 -53.38 2.81
N ALA A 618 11.86 -54.35 2.78
CA ALA A 618 12.86 -54.49 1.71
C ALA A 618 12.23 -54.76 0.33
N LEU A 619 11.14 -55.55 0.26
CA LEU A 619 10.41 -55.78 -0.99
C LEU A 619 9.78 -54.51 -1.53
N GLU A 620 9.04 -53.78 -0.69
CA GLU A 620 8.35 -52.56 -1.09
C GLU A 620 9.36 -51.44 -1.40
N TYR A 621 10.47 -51.35 -0.66
CA TYR A 621 11.56 -50.42 -0.95
C TYR A 621 12.19 -50.72 -2.32
N GLY A 622 12.47 -52.00 -2.62
CA GLY A 622 12.96 -52.43 -3.92
C GLY A 622 12.00 -52.07 -5.06
N SER A 623 10.69 -52.19 -4.85
CA SER A 623 9.67 -51.76 -5.83
C SER A 623 9.72 -50.26 -6.08
N VAL A 624 9.80 -49.45 -5.02
CA VAL A 624 9.90 -47.99 -5.12
C VAL A 624 11.17 -47.57 -5.86
N VAL A 625 12.33 -48.16 -5.53
CA VAL A 625 13.60 -47.89 -6.23
C VAL A 625 13.50 -48.23 -7.72
N ALA A 626 12.91 -49.38 -8.07
CA ALA A 626 12.72 -49.77 -9.46
C ALA A 626 11.82 -48.79 -10.23
N GLU A 627 10.78 -48.25 -9.59
CA GLU A 627 9.92 -47.22 -10.19
C GLU A 627 10.64 -45.88 -10.36
N LEU A 628 11.36 -45.40 -9.33
CA LEU A 628 12.14 -44.16 -9.37
C LEU A 628 13.22 -44.17 -10.48
N TRP A 629 13.80 -45.35 -10.74
CA TRP A 629 14.85 -45.53 -11.74
C TRP A 629 14.34 -46.10 -13.07
N SER A 630 13.02 -46.22 -13.25
CA SER A 630 12.41 -46.72 -14.49
C SER A 630 12.50 -45.73 -15.66
N GLY A 631 12.52 -44.42 -15.36
CA GLY A 631 12.43 -43.33 -16.34
C GLY A 631 11.06 -43.20 -17.05
N LYS A 632 10.03 -43.90 -16.54
CA LYS A 632 8.70 -43.98 -17.20
C LYS A 632 7.67 -43.02 -16.65
N LYS A 633 7.85 -42.54 -15.42
CA LYS A 633 6.87 -41.71 -14.69
C LYS A 633 7.54 -40.43 -14.22
N ARG A 634 6.81 -39.32 -14.23
CA ARG A 634 7.27 -38.06 -13.60
C ARG A 634 7.30 -38.18 -12.08
N ASN A 635 6.23 -38.68 -11.47
CA ASN A 635 6.09 -38.82 -10.02
C ASN A 635 5.46 -40.18 -9.64
N ILE A 636 5.81 -40.72 -8.46
CA ILE A 636 5.21 -41.93 -7.88
C ILE A 636 4.74 -41.72 -6.44
N ALA A 637 3.89 -42.61 -5.92
CA ALA A 637 3.46 -42.59 -4.53
C ALA A 637 3.84 -43.90 -3.83
N PRO A 638 4.76 -43.88 -2.84
CA PRO A 638 5.27 -45.06 -2.16
C PRO A 638 4.30 -45.54 -1.05
N ILE A 639 3.01 -45.68 -1.38
CA ILE A 639 1.94 -46.00 -0.41
C ILE A 639 2.24 -47.32 0.31
N LYS A 640 2.58 -48.36 -0.46
CA LYS A 640 2.87 -49.69 0.10
C LYS A 640 4.12 -49.69 0.98
N LEU A 641 5.17 -48.97 0.58
CA LEU A 641 6.38 -48.81 1.39
C LEU A 641 6.08 -48.06 2.69
N ARG A 642 5.33 -46.95 2.63
CA ARG A 642 4.89 -46.21 3.82
C ARG A 642 4.13 -47.12 4.78
N ASP A 643 3.16 -47.88 4.27
CA ASP A 643 2.33 -48.77 5.09
C ASP A 643 3.17 -49.91 5.69
N ALA A 644 4.12 -50.45 4.93
CA ALA A 644 5.07 -51.44 5.43
C ALA A 644 5.97 -50.87 6.54
N ILE A 645 6.49 -49.65 6.39
CA ILE A 645 7.32 -48.99 7.42
C ILE A 645 6.49 -48.72 8.68
N SER A 646 5.30 -48.13 8.52
CA SER A 646 4.40 -47.80 9.65
C SER A 646 4.02 -49.05 10.46
N ALA A 647 3.75 -50.17 9.79
CA ALA A 647 3.42 -51.44 10.44
C ALA A 647 4.59 -52.08 11.21
N ASN A 648 5.85 -51.80 10.81
CA ASN A 648 7.04 -52.44 11.40
C ASN A 648 7.85 -51.50 12.32
N ALA A 649 7.59 -50.19 12.32
CA ALA A 649 8.29 -49.19 13.12
C ALA A 649 7.71 -48.99 14.54
N GLY A 650 7.11 -50.03 15.14
CA GLY A 650 6.61 -49.96 16.52
C GLY A 650 5.52 -48.91 16.79
N GLY A 651 4.81 -48.46 15.75
CA GLY A 651 3.75 -47.44 15.86
C GLY A 651 4.22 -45.99 15.79
N VAL A 652 5.53 -45.72 15.67
CA VAL A 652 6.10 -44.35 15.61
C VAL A 652 5.49 -43.53 14.47
N PHE A 653 5.25 -44.14 13.31
CA PHE A 653 4.66 -43.51 12.13
C PHE A 653 3.19 -43.87 11.90
N ALA A 654 2.48 -44.33 12.94
CA ALA A 654 1.05 -44.62 12.84
C ALA A 654 0.22 -43.34 12.78
N GLU A 655 0.69 -42.30 13.49
CA GLU A 655 0.14 -40.96 13.46
C GLU A 655 0.68 -40.22 12.23
N ARG A 656 -0.17 -39.55 11.44
CA ARG A 656 0.23 -38.82 10.21
C ARG A 656 0.82 -37.43 10.52
N THR A 657 1.70 -37.37 11.50
CA THR A 657 2.35 -36.14 11.99
C THR A 657 3.68 -35.90 11.29
N GLN A 658 4.27 -34.73 11.53
CA GLN A 658 5.63 -34.44 11.06
C GLN A 658 6.64 -35.18 11.93
N HIS A 659 7.69 -35.69 11.28
CA HIS A 659 8.81 -36.36 11.95
C HIS A 659 10.13 -35.81 11.46
N ASP A 660 11.19 -36.03 12.23
CA ASP A 660 12.55 -35.72 11.84
C ASP A 660 13.02 -36.66 10.72
N CYS A 661 13.63 -36.09 9.67
CA CYS A 661 14.10 -36.84 8.51
C CYS A 661 15.23 -37.82 8.86
N GLN A 662 16.13 -37.42 9.76
CA GLN A 662 17.26 -38.23 10.20
C GLN A 662 16.81 -39.37 11.11
N GLU A 663 15.84 -39.12 11.98
CA GLU A 663 15.21 -40.17 12.80
C GLU A 663 14.52 -41.21 11.91
N PHE A 664 13.71 -40.75 10.94
CA PHE A 664 13.07 -41.63 9.98
C PHE A 664 14.08 -42.45 9.16
N LEU A 665 15.15 -41.81 8.69
CA LEU A 665 16.20 -42.47 7.92
C LEU A 665 16.88 -43.58 8.73
N SER A 666 17.18 -43.32 10.00
CA SER A 666 17.77 -44.31 10.91
C SER A 666 16.84 -45.52 11.09
N ILE A 667 15.56 -45.28 11.35
CA ILE A 667 14.56 -46.35 11.49
C ILE A 667 14.41 -47.15 10.19
N LEU A 668 14.40 -46.47 9.03
CA LEU A 668 14.32 -47.14 7.74
C LEU A 668 15.54 -48.03 7.47
N LEU A 669 16.75 -47.55 7.79
CA LEU A 669 17.98 -48.35 7.66
C LEU A 669 17.97 -49.56 8.59
N ASP A 670 17.49 -49.40 9.83
CA ASP A 670 17.35 -50.52 10.77
C ASP A 670 16.33 -51.56 10.30
N LEU A 671 15.18 -51.13 9.76
CA LEU A 671 14.18 -52.02 9.18
C LEU A 671 14.75 -52.77 7.96
N LEU A 672 15.44 -52.06 7.06
CA LEU A 672 16.09 -52.68 5.91
C LEU A 672 17.22 -53.63 6.35
N HIS A 673 17.96 -53.28 7.39
CA HIS A 673 19.00 -54.11 7.96
C HIS A 673 18.43 -55.43 8.48
N GLU A 674 17.37 -55.38 9.29
CA GLU A 674 16.72 -56.57 9.83
C GLU A 674 16.09 -57.44 8.73
N ASP A 675 15.50 -56.83 7.69
CA ASP A 675 14.96 -57.54 6.53
C ASP A 675 16.04 -58.26 5.69
N LEU A 676 17.26 -57.71 5.68
CA LEU A 676 18.36 -58.12 4.80
C LEU A 676 19.56 -58.73 5.53
N ASN A 677 19.44 -58.94 6.84
CA ASN A 677 20.48 -59.60 7.61
C ASN A 677 20.68 -61.03 7.07
N ARG A 678 21.92 -61.49 6.99
CA ARG A 678 22.27 -62.83 6.51
C ARG A 678 22.50 -63.79 7.68
N VAL A 679 22.65 -63.25 8.89
CA VAL A 679 22.85 -64.02 10.12
C VAL A 679 21.51 -64.36 10.75
N ILE A 680 21.21 -65.66 10.85
CA ILE A 680 19.94 -66.17 11.39
C ILE A 680 20.02 -66.34 12.91
N ASN A 681 21.07 -67.02 13.38
CA ASN A 681 21.29 -67.26 14.81
C ASN A 681 22.30 -66.24 15.31
N LYS A 682 21.84 -65.24 16.06
CA LYS A 682 22.70 -64.20 16.65
C LYS A 682 23.32 -64.74 17.96
N PRO A 683 24.61 -65.15 17.99
CA PRO A 683 25.23 -65.64 19.22
C PRO A 683 25.40 -64.51 20.24
N TYR A 684 25.32 -64.82 21.54
CA TYR A 684 25.74 -63.88 22.58
C TYR A 684 27.26 -63.69 22.52
N VAL A 685 27.69 -62.43 22.50
CA VAL A 685 29.10 -62.06 22.48
C VAL A 685 29.29 -60.94 23.50
N GLU A 686 30.06 -61.23 24.54
CA GLU A 686 30.43 -60.23 25.54
C GLU A 686 31.57 -59.36 25.00
N LEU A 687 31.34 -58.04 24.93
CA LEU A 687 32.37 -57.07 24.58
C LEU A 687 33.12 -56.68 25.86
N THR A 688 34.41 -56.98 25.89
CA THR A 688 35.27 -56.66 27.04
C THR A 688 35.89 -55.28 26.87
N ASP A 689 36.13 -54.57 27.97
CA ASP A 689 36.83 -53.28 27.96
C ASP A 689 38.24 -53.45 27.35
N SER A 690 38.78 -52.34 26.85
CA SER A 690 40.16 -52.24 26.39
C SER A 690 41.16 -52.77 27.41
N ASN A 691 40.97 -52.52 28.71
CA ASN A 691 41.91 -52.91 29.79
C ASN A 691 43.38 -52.55 29.46
N GLY A 692 43.60 -51.41 28.79
CA GLY A 692 44.93 -50.95 28.36
C GLY A 692 45.48 -51.63 27.09
N ARG A 693 44.71 -52.50 26.42
CA ARG A 693 45.07 -53.08 25.13
C ARG A 693 45.05 -52.01 24.02
N PRO A 694 45.83 -52.19 22.94
CA PRO A 694 45.81 -51.28 21.80
C PRO A 694 44.42 -51.19 21.16
N ASP A 695 43.96 -49.97 20.88
CA ASP A 695 42.68 -49.65 20.24
C ASP A 695 42.41 -50.50 18.99
N VAL A 696 43.42 -50.71 18.14
CA VAL A 696 43.27 -51.49 16.89
C VAL A 696 42.82 -52.93 17.14
N VAL A 697 43.22 -53.53 18.26
CA VAL A 697 42.86 -54.91 18.62
C VAL A 697 41.44 -54.94 19.14
N VAL A 698 41.09 -54.02 20.05
CA VAL A 698 39.76 -53.93 20.68
C VAL A 698 38.70 -53.56 19.63
N ALA A 699 39.01 -52.62 18.73
CA ALA A 699 38.16 -52.24 17.62
C ALA A 699 37.89 -53.42 16.68
N LYS A 700 38.94 -54.19 16.34
CA LYS A 700 38.80 -55.38 15.50
C LYS A 700 37.96 -56.46 16.18
N GLU A 701 38.18 -56.74 17.46
CA GLU A 701 37.38 -57.70 18.22
C GLU A 701 35.90 -57.28 18.28
N ALA A 702 35.63 -55.98 18.48
CA ALA A 702 34.28 -55.43 18.48
C ALA A 702 33.62 -55.53 17.10
N TRP A 703 34.35 -55.23 16.02
CA TRP A 703 33.87 -55.39 14.65
C TRP A 703 33.59 -56.86 14.32
N ASP A 704 34.51 -57.77 14.63
CA ASP A 704 34.34 -59.22 14.42
C ASP A 704 33.19 -59.79 15.27
N ALA A 705 32.92 -59.23 16.46
CA ALA A 705 31.76 -59.55 17.28
C ALA A 705 30.44 -59.11 16.65
N HIS A 706 30.42 -57.90 16.08
CA HIS A 706 29.24 -57.39 15.38
C HIS A 706 28.95 -58.13 14.09
N MET A 707 29.97 -58.38 13.27
CA MET A 707 29.86 -59.15 12.02
C MET A 707 29.36 -60.58 12.25
N ARG A 708 29.50 -61.14 13.46
CA ARG A 708 28.92 -62.46 13.80
C ARG A 708 27.41 -62.43 14.01
N ARG A 709 26.80 -61.25 14.11
CA ARG A 709 25.38 -61.05 14.41
C ARG A 709 24.66 -60.23 13.34
N GLU A 710 25.35 -59.26 12.76
CA GLU A 710 24.79 -58.27 11.86
C GLU A 710 25.58 -58.29 10.54
N GLN A 711 25.04 -58.94 9.50
CA GLN A 711 25.63 -58.94 8.16
C GLN A 711 24.57 -58.61 7.12
N SER A 712 24.61 -57.40 6.56
CA SER A 712 23.68 -56.98 5.52
C SER A 712 24.34 -55.92 4.64
N ILE A 713 23.74 -55.65 3.47
CA ILE A 713 24.16 -54.53 2.63
C ILE A 713 24.11 -53.18 3.35
N ILE A 714 23.23 -53.01 4.33
CA ILE A 714 23.14 -51.77 5.11
C ILE A 714 24.39 -51.60 5.98
N VAL A 715 24.83 -52.67 6.63
CA VAL A 715 26.05 -52.66 7.44
C VAL A 715 27.29 -52.48 6.56
N ASP A 716 27.30 -53.09 5.38
CA ASP A 716 28.39 -52.97 4.40
C ASP A 716 28.59 -51.53 3.90
N LEU A 717 27.52 -50.73 3.84
CA LEU A 717 27.52 -49.38 3.24
C LEU A 717 27.47 -48.24 4.25
N PHE A 718 26.80 -48.42 5.38
CA PHE A 718 26.43 -47.33 6.29
C PHE A 718 26.93 -47.52 7.72
N THR A 719 27.61 -48.60 8.09
CA THR A 719 28.09 -48.81 9.47
C THR A 719 29.60 -48.67 9.60
N ASP A 720 30.06 -47.98 10.64
CA ASP A 720 31.48 -47.85 11.00
C ASP A 720 31.71 -47.92 12.52
N SER A 721 32.96 -48.02 12.96
CA SER A 721 33.38 -48.13 14.35
C SER A 721 33.71 -46.77 14.98
N MET A 722 33.01 -46.41 16.04
CA MET A 722 33.28 -45.24 16.88
C MET A 722 34.03 -45.64 18.16
N ARG A 723 35.07 -44.86 18.50
CA ARG A 723 35.79 -44.98 19.77
C ARG A 723 35.08 -44.15 20.85
N SER A 724 34.52 -44.81 21.87
CA SER A 724 34.00 -44.16 23.07
C SER A 724 35.05 -44.23 24.20
N HIS A 725 35.36 -43.09 24.80
CA HIS A 725 36.36 -42.98 25.87
C HIS A 725 35.74 -42.25 27.06
N VAL A 726 35.59 -42.96 28.18
CA VAL A 726 35.02 -42.42 29.42
C VAL A 726 36.10 -42.34 30.49
N PHE A 727 36.27 -41.15 31.05
CA PHE A 727 37.25 -40.89 32.10
C PHE A 727 36.55 -40.52 33.43
N SER A 728 36.91 -41.24 34.49
CA SER A 728 36.49 -41.01 35.87
C SER A 728 37.74 -40.89 36.75
N CYS A 729 37.67 -40.16 37.87
CA CYS A 729 38.81 -39.88 38.76
C CYS A 729 39.59 -41.13 39.24
N LEU A 730 39.03 -42.33 39.10
CA LEU A 730 39.66 -43.61 39.47
C LEU A 730 39.62 -44.68 38.36
N PHE A 731 38.98 -44.41 37.20
CA PHE A 731 38.76 -45.41 36.15
C PHE A 731 38.82 -44.82 34.74
N GLN A 732 39.49 -45.54 33.84
CA GLN A 732 39.52 -45.26 32.40
C GLN A 732 38.87 -46.45 31.68
N SER A 733 37.84 -46.20 30.88
CA SER A 733 37.17 -47.22 30.06
C SER A 733 37.17 -46.79 28.60
N ILE A 734 37.60 -47.69 27.71
CA ILE A 734 37.58 -47.47 26.26
C ILE A 734 36.82 -48.62 25.63
N ILE A 735 35.72 -48.28 24.96
CA ILE A 735 34.84 -49.22 24.27
C ILE A 735 34.64 -48.72 22.83
N PHE A 736 34.66 -49.65 21.88
CA PHE A 736 34.31 -49.36 20.49
C PHE A 736 32.84 -49.68 20.27
N CYS A 737 32.04 -48.64 20.02
CA CYS A 737 30.63 -48.75 19.67
C CYS A 737 30.49 -48.63 18.15
N LEU A 738 29.53 -49.35 17.58
CA LEU A 738 29.28 -49.29 16.13
C LEU A 738 28.13 -48.34 15.88
N SER A 739 28.30 -47.49 14.89
CA SER A 739 27.35 -46.44 14.56
C SER A 739 27.05 -46.44 13.07
N GLN A 740 25.80 -46.17 12.73
CA GLN A 740 25.46 -45.87 11.35
C GLN A 740 25.98 -44.47 11.02
N LEU A 741 26.91 -44.37 10.07
CA LEU A 741 27.29 -43.14 9.41
C LEU A 741 26.10 -42.69 8.55
N LEU A 742 25.30 -41.78 9.12
CA LEU A 742 24.28 -41.08 8.35
C LEU A 742 24.96 -39.96 7.58
N LEU A 743 24.80 -39.99 6.25
CA LEU A 743 25.37 -39.06 5.26
C LEU A 743 25.11 -37.59 5.59
#